data_AF-A0A6B1GSF8-F1
#
_entry.id   AF-A0A6B1GSF8-F1
#
_cell.length_a   1.000
_cell.length_b   1.000
_cell.length_c   1.000
_cell.angle_alpha   90.00
_cell.angle_beta   90.00
_cell.angle_gamma   90.00
#
_symmetry.space_group_name_H-M   'P 1'
#
loop_
_entity.id
_entity.type
_entity.pdbx_description
1 polymer ?
#
loop_
_entity_poly.entity_id
_entity_poly.type
_entity_poly.pdbx_seq_one_letter_code
_entity_poly.pdbx_strand_id
1 'polypeptide(L)'
;GCVLHVHPRREIVVATGAAEIQPVVPGSDLDGLVTARAAAELVAAGIDLGRAVAVGERPAELPEGTLAGHFPVGEGGWELVRFEGDGRVEAVIVRRHGDAGATDERIECDTAVLGLGRNPRNALARMASDLPVRVVGSAAMEPELPACPREGTVCPCSGVTVADLDGVWERGFHEMELLKRATLAGTGTCQGGVCLPYLRSFLLERGGRLQPAFTARPLNRQLTVRELAAGAHTAVTARSPLHDEHLSLGARMDRAGGWWRPWTYGRNDDEYRSVRERVSLGDVSSLGKMAISGPDAEAFLERIVPTKVATIRPGRCRYVLMLDERGYLLDDGMLCREADQGVGDRFFLTSTSGGSGFFELWLRDWAEAFGYDVRILNQTASLAAINVTGPQASRLLARAGARELPGFGRHRQVRIAGVDCRVVRLSFTGELSYELHHPAADACKLWRRLLAAGAGFNVQPHGLETLLRLRLEKGHIVIGQDTDYDSTPRRLAHEWAVNLDKGDFVGRQAILRTNKRPLDKRLVALRVEDPPVRQAADPSAEGAAIHDGERYAGYVTSDAGTAAGGTPMLGWLYLDAEGHLPREVTVDGRPARRVDGPTYDPDGERARVTVETGSESPENIGQFPVVRPEATDLAGEGPSGPLRLRRLEATRVSATPKALDALVEQPPWPAGALAFRTAPDELLVTATADLEVAGDPHAIVERETAFSYVWLDEATAERFLDRECEWRRPDARPALAQGEVAGIPAKLWFEAGRTLVLAPAPFAAAFQRRLTGSLAKPDKATP
;
A
#
# COMPACT_ATOMS: atom_id res chain seq x y z
N GLY A 1 -15.30 10.01 9.33
CA GLY A 1 -16.62 10.40 8.80
C GLY A 1 -17.67 10.00 9.81
N CYS A 2 -18.49 10.93 10.29
CA CYS A 2 -19.60 10.62 11.17
C CYS A 2 -20.61 9.76 10.41
N VAL A 3 -20.70 8.48 10.74
CA VAL A 3 -21.88 7.69 10.42
C VAL A 3 -23.01 8.33 11.21
N LEU A 4 -23.90 9.01 10.50
CA LEU A 4 -25.13 9.53 11.06
C LEU A 4 -25.96 8.30 11.45
N HIS A 5 -25.85 7.85 12.70
CA HIS A 5 -26.76 6.87 13.27
C HIS A 5 -28.14 7.55 13.36
N VAL A 6 -28.94 7.41 12.30
CA VAL A 6 -30.34 7.80 12.33
C VAL A 6 -31.03 6.81 13.27
N HIS A 7 -31.41 7.28 14.46
CA HIS A 7 -32.27 6.52 15.37
C HIS A 7 -33.51 5.99 14.63
N PRO A 8 -33.98 4.76 14.92
CA PRO A 8 -35.14 4.19 14.27
C PRO A 8 -36.34 5.09 14.55
N ARG A 9 -36.93 5.65 13.48
CA ARG A 9 -38.23 6.30 13.59
C ARG A 9 -39.18 5.29 14.24
N ARG A 10 -40.02 5.76 15.17
CA ARG A 10 -41.08 4.95 15.81
C ARG A 10 -42.04 4.33 14.79
N GLU A 11 -42.04 4.82 13.55
CA GLU A 11 -42.88 4.38 12.44
C GLU A 11 -42.20 4.71 11.09
N ILE A 12 -42.32 3.80 10.12
CA ILE A 12 -41.94 3.97 8.70
C ILE A 12 -43.23 4.11 7.89
N VAL A 13 -43.36 5.16 7.08
CA VAL A 13 -44.55 5.36 6.22
C VAL A 13 -44.24 4.94 4.78
N VAL A 14 -45.02 4.01 4.22
CA VAL A 14 -44.90 3.55 2.83
C VAL A 14 -46.02 4.16 1.99
N ALA A 15 -45.65 4.94 0.97
CA ALA A 15 -46.56 5.64 0.07
C ALA A 15 -46.15 5.46 -1.41
N THR A 16 -45.89 4.22 -1.83
CA THR A 16 -45.34 3.85 -3.16
C THR A 16 -46.34 3.88 -4.31
N GLY A 17 -47.60 4.22 -4.05
CA GLY A 17 -48.66 4.30 -5.06
C GLY A 17 -49.18 2.93 -5.54
N ALA A 18 -49.79 2.92 -6.73
CA ALA A 18 -50.31 1.74 -7.41
C ALA A 18 -49.87 1.72 -8.89
N ALA A 19 -49.83 0.54 -9.49
CA ALA A 19 -49.64 0.33 -10.93
C ALA A 19 -50.99 0.16 -11.62
N GLU A 20 -51.17 0.70 -12.81
CA GLU A 20 -52.35 0.41 -13.63
C GLU A 20 -52.29 -1.03 -14.16
N ILE A 21 -53.44 -1.71 -14.19
CA ILE A 21 -53.56 -3.06 -14.72
C ILE A 21 -53.44 -2.99 -16.25
N GLN A 22 -52.52 -3.80 -16.79
CA GLN A 22 -52.30 -3.94 -18.24
C GLN A 22 -53.19 -5.05 -18.80
N PRO A 23 -53.67 -4.98 -20.05
CA PRO A 23 -54.53 -5.99 -20.62
C PRO A 23 -53.78 -7.32 -20.81
N VAL A 24 -54.50 -8.43 -20.67
CA VAL A 24 -54.01 -9.77 -21.05
C VAL A 24 -55.06 -10.42 -21.94
N VAL A 25 -54.96 -10.07 -23.22
CA VAL A 25 -55.76 -10.55 -24.35
C VAL A 25 -54.87 -10.69 -25.59
N PRO A 26 -55.29 -11.36 -26.68
CA PRO A 26 -54.54 -11.36 -27.93
C PRO A 26 -54.25 -9.93 -28.43
N GLY A 27 -53.04 -9.69 -28.92
CA GLY A 27 -52.59 -8.37 -29.38
C GLY A 27 -52.22 -7.37 -28.27
N SER A 28 -52.16 -7.78 -27.01
CA SER A 28 -51.75 -6.90 -25.88
C SER A 28 -50.26 -6.50 -25.91
N ASP A 29 -49.51 -7.00 -26.89
CA ASP A 29 -48.11 -6.72 -27.18
C ASP A 29 -47.92 -5.71 -28.34
N LEU A 30 -48.99 -5.26 -28.98
CA LEU A 30 -48.95 -4.26 -30.04
C LEU A 30 -48.56 -2.87 -29.50
N ASP A 31 -47.88 -2.07 -30.33
CA ASP A 31 -47.62 -0.66 -30.04
C ASP A 31 -48.92 0.17 -30.05
N GLY A 32 -48.93 1.30 -29.36
CA GLY A 32 -50.11 2.20 -29.30
C GLY A 32 -51.12 1.85 -28.21
N LEU A 33 -50.81 0.85 -27.37
CA LEU A 33 -51.53 0.57 -26.13
C LEU A 33 -50.92 1.40 -25.00
N VAL A 34 -51.71 2.29 -24.40
CA VAL A 34 -51.24 3.17 -23.32
C VAL A 34 -52.20 3.12 -22.14
N THR A 35 -51.67 3.24 -20.92
CA THR A 35 -52.52 3.33 -19.74
C THR A 35 -53.22 4.68 -19.66
N ALA A 36 -54.33 4.75 -18.92
CA ALA A 36 -55.09 5.97 -18.68
C ALA A 36 -54.21 7.16 -18.26
N ARG A 37 -53.32 6.94 -17.29
CA ARG A 37 -52.38 7.97 -16.83
C ARG A 37 -51.33 8.32 -17.88
N ALA A 38 -50.77 7.33 -18.57
CA ALA A 38 -49.78 7.59 -19.62
C ALA A 38 -50.40 8.44 -20.75
N ALA A 39 -51.65 8.16 -21.15
CA ALA A 39 -52.38 8.97 -22.12
C ALA A 39 -52.53 10.43 -21.66
N ALA A 40 -52.90 10.66 -20.41
CA ALA A 40 -53.00 12.01 -19.84
C ALA A 40 -51.64 12.74 -19.84
N GLU A 41 -50.56 12.05 -19.47
CA GLU A 41 -49.20 12.62 -19.48
C GLU A 41 -48.71 12.93 -20.90
N LEU A 42 -49.00 12.07 -21.89
CA LEU A 42 -48.68 12.30 -23.30
C LEU A 42 -49.41 13.52 -23.86
N VAL A 43 -50.73 13.62 -23.62
CA VAL A 43 -51.53 14.77 -24.07
C VAL A 43 -51.08 16.06 -23.38
N ALA A 44 -50.78 16.02 -22.09
CA ALA A 44 -50.23 17.16 -21.36
C ALA A 44 -48.85 17.61 -21.91
N ALA A 45 -48.07 16.68 -22.47
CA ALA A 45 -46.82 16.98 -23.17
C ALA A 45 -47.03 17.46 -24.63
N GLY A 46 -48.27 17.61 -25.09
CA GLY A 46 -48.62 18.05 -26.45
C GLY A 46 -48.54 16.96 -27.52
N ILE A 47 -48.56 15.69 -27.12
CA ILE A 47 -48.54 14.56 -28.05
C ILE A 47 -49.97 14.23 -28.49
N ASP A 48 -50.19 14.24 -29.80
CA ASP A 48 -51.45 13.81 -30.40
C ASP A 48 -51.58 12.29 -30.36
N LEU A 49 -52.69 11.79 -29.79
CA LEU A 49 -52.99 10.36 -29.70
C LEU A 49 -53.67 9.83 -30.96
N GLY A 50 -53.98 10.69 -31.93
CA GLY A 50 -54.74 10.35 -33.13
C GLY A 50 -56.17 9.96 -32.78
N ARG A 51 -56.72 8.97 -33.49
CA ARG A 51 -58.02 8.37 -33.16
C ARG A 51 -57.89 7.52 -31.89
N ALA A 52 -57.97 8.16 -30.72
CA ALA A 52 -57.85 7.48 -29.44
C ALA A 52 -59.19 6.90 -28.96
N VAL A 53 -59.18 5.67 -28.48
CA VAL A 53 -60.34 4.99 -27.88
C VAL A 53 -60.02 4.58 -26.46
N ALA A 54 -60.91 4.88 -25.51
CA ALA A 54 -60.75 4.46 -24.12
C ALA A 54 -61.51 3.17 -23.83
N VAL A 55 -60.85 2.21 -23.20
CA VAL A 55 -61.41 0.95 -22.71
C VAL A 55 -61.26 0.90 -21.19
N GLY A 56 -62.36 0.71 -20.47
CA GLY A 56 -62.39 0.77 -19.01
C GLY A 56 -62.72 2.17 -18.49
N GLU A 57 -62.12 2.58 -17.39
CA GLU A 57 -62.31 3.91 -16.81
C GLU A 57 -61.76 5.01 -17.75
N ARG A 58 -62.55 6.05 -17.98
CA ARG A 58 -62.11 7.21 -18.75
C ARG A 58 -61.18 8.07 -17.88
N PRO A 59 -59.97 8.43 -18.34
CA PRO A 59 -59.12 9.35 -17.60
C PRO A 59 -59.80 10.72 -17.48
N ALA A 60 -59.98 11.22 -16.26
CA ALA A 60 -60.65 12.49 -16.01
C ALA A 60 -59.82 13.69 -16.51
N GLU A 61 -58.50 13.50 -16.62
CA GLU A 61 -57.52 14.49 -17.02
C GLU A 61 -57.47 14.71 -18.54
N LEU A 62 -58.08 13.83 -19.34
CA LEU A 62 -58.12 13.99 -20.79
C LEU A 62 -59.15 15.06 -21.20
N PRO A 63 -58.77 16.06 -22.01
CA PRO A 63 -59.69 17.08 -22.51
C PRO A 63 -60.89 16.47 -23.25
N GLU A 64 -62.02 17.18 -23.21
CA GLU A 64 -63.20 16.81 -23.99
C GLU A 64 -62.88 16.82 -25.49
N GLY A 65 -63.34 15.81 -26.22
CA GLY A 65 -63.02 15.62 -27.64
C GLY A 65 -61.73 14.83 -27.95
N THR A 66 -60.92 14.50 -26.94
CA THR A 66 -59.68 13.71 -27.15
C THR A 66 -59.96 12.25 -27.54
N LEU A 67 -61.08 11.69 -27.08
CA LEU A 67 -61.45 10.30 -27.32
C LEU A 67 -62.53 10.21 -28.39
N ALA A 68 -62.28 9.40 -29.42
CA ALA A 68 -63.25 9.06 -30.46
C ALA A 68 -64.32 8.06 -29.98
N GLY A 69 -64.05 7.35 -28.87
CA GLY A 69 -64.99 6.43 -28.24
C GLY A 69 -64.57 6.05 -26.82
N HIS A 70 -65.54 5.66 -25.98
CA HIS A 70 -65.32 5.19 -24.61
C HIS A 70 -66.19 3.95 -24.33
N PHE A 71 -65.52 2.87 -23.93
CA PHE A 71 -66.10 1.54 -23.72
C PHE A 71 -65.82 1.10 -22.27
N PRO A 72 -66.72 1.40 -21.32
CA PRO A 72 -66.53 1.03 -19.91
C PRO A 72 -66.58 -0.50 -19.75
N VAL A 73 -65.61 -1.07 -19.02
CA VAL A 73 -65.49 -2.52 -18.79
C VAL A 73 -66.17 -2.92 -17.49
N GLY A 74 -66.93 -4.03 -17.50
CA GLY A 74 -67.58 -4.59 -16.31
C GLY A 74 -69.05 -4.96 -16.53
N GLU A 75 -69.75 -5.26 -15.44
CA GLU A 75 -71.16 -5.70 -15.46
C GLU A 75 -72.07 -4.64 -16.10
N GLY A 76 -72.79 -5.01 -17.16
CA GLY A 76 -73.62 -4.09 -17.94
C GLY A 76 -72.87 -3.19 -18.94
N GLY A 77 -71.54 -3.35 -19.07
CA GLY A 77 -70.69 -2.62 -20.01
C GLY A 77 -70.11 -3.52 -21.11
N TRP A 78 -68.81 -3.39 -21.35
CA TRP A 78 -68.06 -4.11 -22.38
C TRP A 78 -67.03 -5.07 -21.80
N GLU A 79 -66.66 -6.07 -22.58
CA GLU A 79 -65.53 -6.96 -22.40
C GLU A 79 -64.48 -6.62 -23.46
N LEU A 80 -63.23 -6.45 -23.05
CA LEU A 80 -62.11 -6.33 -23.99
C LEU A 80 -61.76 -7.73 -24.49
N VAL A 81 -61.91 -7.97 -25.80
CA VAL A 81 -61.69 -9.31 -26.39
C VAL A 81 -60.27 -9.46 -26.90
N ARG A 82 -59.78 -8.50 -27.70
CA ARG A 82 -58.44 -8.50 -28.32
C ARG A 82 -58.11 -7.14 -28.94
N PHE A 83 -56.86 -6.99 -29.35
CA PHE A 83 -56.40 -5.92 -30.24
C PHE A 83 -56.01 -6.51 -31.60
N GLU A 84 -56.25 -5.75 -32.66
CA GLU A 84 -55.89 -6.10 -34.04
C GLU A 84 -54.93 -5.06 -34.61
N GLY A 85 -53.95 -5.51 -35.39
CA GLY A 85 -53.02 -4.66 -36.14
C GLY A 85 -51.69 -5.37 -36.45
N ASP A 86 -50.87 -4.73 -37.27
CA ASP A 86 -49.53 -5.22 -37.67
C ASP A 86 -48.44 -4.36 -37.02
N GLY A 87 -47.88 -4.85 -35.91
CA GLY A 87 -46.88 -4.15 -35.09
C GLY A 87 -47.44 -3.00 -34.23
N ARG A 88 -48.53 -2.36 -34.64
CA ARG A 88 -49.26 -1.32 -33.91
C ARG A 88 -50.75 -1.62 -33.88
N VAL A 89 -51.46 -1.18 -32.85
CA VAL A 89 -52.93 -1.24 -32.80
C VAL A 89 -53.55 -0.45 -33.94
N GLU A 90 -54.48 -1.08 -34.65
CA GLU A 90 -55.35 -0.48 -35.67
C GLU A 90 -56.82 -0.54 -35.25
N ALA A 91 -57.17 -1.52 -34.41
CA ALA A 91 -58.50 -1.62 -33.82
C ALA A 91 -58.51 -2.31 -32.45
N VAL A 92 -59.47 -1.91 -31.62
CA VAL A 92 -59.86 -2.63 -30.41
C VAL A 92 -61.12 -3.44 -30.71
N ILE A 93 -61.12 -4.70 -30.28
CA ILE A 93 -62.30 -5.56 -30.35
C ILE A 93 -62.95 -5.67 -28.98
N VAL A 94 -64.22 -5.27 -28.87
CA VAL A 94 -65.00 -5.31 -27.64
C VAL A 94 -66.28 -6.12 -27.82
N ARG A 95 -66.80 -6.70 -26.74
CA ARG A 95 -68.08 -7.43 -26.73
C ARG A 95 -68.96 -6.93 -25.59
N ARG A 96 -70.28 -6.90 -25.76
CA ARG A 96 -71.18 -6.55 -24.65
C ARG A 96 -71.17 -7.63 -23.57
N HIS A 97 -70.96 -7.22 -22.32
CA HIS A 97 -70.85 -8.13 -21.19
C HIS A 97 -72.22 -8.76 -20.85
N GLY A 98 -72.29 -10.08 -20.74
CA GLY A 98 -73.48 -10.81 -20.26
C GLY A 98 -74.54 -11.18 -21.32
N ASP A 99 -74.28 -10.94 -22.61
CA ASP A 99 -75.17 -11.34 -23.71
C ASP A 99 -74.57 -12.55 -24.46
N ALA A 100 -75.17 -13.72 -24.27
CA ALA A 100 -74.73 -14.98 -24.87
C ALA A 100 -74.85 -15.02 -26.41
N GLY A 101 -75.44 -13.99 -27.05
CA GLY A 101 -75.52 -13.82 -28.50
C GLY A 101 -74.82 -12.57 -29.05
N ALA A 102 -74.07 -11.83 -28.23
CA ALA A 102 -73.41 -10.59 -28.67
C ALA A 102 -72.27 -10.85 -29.67
N THR A 103 -72.27 -10.10 -30.76
CA THR A 103 -71.19 -10.08 -31.76
C THR A 103 -70.07 -9.15 -31.33
N ASP A 104 -68.83 -9.54 -31.64
CA ASP A 104 -67.65 -8.68 -31.47
C ASP A 104 -67.79 -7.39 -32.28
N GLU A 105 -67.53 -6.24 -31.65
CA GLU A 105 -67.48 -4.94 -32.30
C GLU A 105 -66.03 -4.52 -32.54
N ARG A 106 -65.70 -4.22 -33.80
CA ARG A 106 -64.39 -3.72 -34.21
C ARG A 106 -64.39 -2.19 -34.23
N ILE A 107 -63.59 -1.60 -33.35
CA ILE A 107 -63.46 -0.15 -33.21
C ILE A 107 -62.07 0.27 -33.66
N GLU A 108 -61.99 0.94 -34.80
CA GLU A 108 -60.72 1.46 -35.32
C GLU A 108 -60.14 2.57 -34.41
N CYS A 109 -58.83 2.50 -34.18
CA CYS A 109 -58.10 3.47 -33.37
C CYS A 109 -56.61 3.47 -33.71
N ASP A 110 -55.95 4.62 -33.51
CA ASP A 110 -54.48 4.75 -33.59
C ASP A 110 -53.79 4.54 -32.23
N THR A 111 -54.58 4.69 -31.16
CA THR A 111 -54.17 4.56 -29.75
C THR A 111 -55.32 3.99 -28.93
N ALA A 112 -55.05 2.93 -28.15
CA ALA A 112 -55.99 2.41 -27.16
C ALA A 112 -55.57 2.87 -25.76
N VAL A 113 -56.45 3.62 -25.09
CA VAL A 113 -56.26 4.13 -23.73
C VAL A 113 -56.94 3.19 -22.73
N LEU A 114 -56.15 2.65 -21.80
CA LEU A 114 -56.58 1.52 -20.97
C LEU A 114 -56.74 1.92 -19.50
N GLY A 115 -57.97 1.88 -19.01
CA GLY A 115 -58.36 2.14 -17.62
C GLY A 115 -58.89 0.89 -16.92
N LEU A 116 -58.06 -0.15 -16.79
CA LEU A 116 -58.49 -1.49 -16.34
C LEU A 116 -58.36 -1.71 -14.82
N GLY A 117 -58.29 -0.63 -14.03
CA GLY A 117 -58.09 -0.69 -12.58
C GLY A 117 -56.64 -0.58 -12.15
N ARG A 118 -56.38 -0.75 -10.84
CA ARG A 118 -55.08 -0.48 -10.22
C ARG A 118 -54.67 -1.56 -9.22
N ASN A 119 -53.39 -1.91 -9.22
CA ASN A 119 -52.77 -2.83 -8.29
C ASN A 119 -51.78 -2.10 -7.33
N PRO A 120 -51.93 -2.21 -5.99
CA PRO A 120 -51.06 -1.53 -5.04
C PRO A 120 -49.58 -1.95 -5.19
N ARG A 121 -48.66 -0.98 -5.23
CA ARG A 121 -47.21 -1.25 -5.22
C ARG A 121 -46.70 -1.44 -3.79
N ASN A 122 -47.24 -2.43 -3.09
CA ASN A 122 -46.97 -2.65 -1.65
C ASN A 122 -45.68 -3.46 -1.35
N ALA A 123 -44.80 -3.69 -2.33
CA ALA A 123 -43.61 -4.53 -2.15
C ALA A 123 -42.74 -4.11 -0.96
N LEU A 124 -42.54 -2.80 -0.72
CA LEU A 124 -41.82 -2.31 0.45
C LEU A 124 -42.51 -2.66 1.77
N ALA A 125 -43.84 -2.58 1.82
CA ALA A 125 -44.60 -2.98 3.00
C ALA A 125 -44.43 -4.47 3.29
N ARG A 126 -44.40 -5.31 2.24
CA ARG A 126 -44.15 -6.76 2.39
C ARG A 126 -42.71 -7.10 2.82
N MET A 127 -41.77 -6.17 2.70
CA MET A 127 -40.37 -6.33 3.15
C MET A 127 -40.15 -5.89 4.60
N ALA A 128 -41.16 -5.31 5.25
CA ALA A 128 -41.06 -4.66 6.55
C ALA A 128 -40.58 -5.58 7.68
N SER A 129 -40.79 -6.90 7.59
CA SER A 129 -40.52 -7.82 8.70
C SER A 129 -41.20 -7.31 9.99
N ASP A 130 -40.42 -7.10 11.05
CA ASP A 130 -40.77 -6.63 12.38
C ASP A 130 -40.71 -5.10 12.54
N LEU A 131 -40.43 -4.36 11.46
CA LEU A 131 -40.38 -2.90 11.48
C LEU A 131 -41.80 -2.30 11.60
N PRO A 132 -41.98 -1.21 12.38
CA PRO A 132 -43.26 -0.54 12.51
C PRO A 132 -43.60 0.22 11.21
N VAL A 133 -44.29 -0.42 10.27
CA VAL A 133 -44.65 0.17 8.96
C VAL A 133 -46.13 0.51 8.89
N ARG A 134 -46.44 1.76 8.50
CA ARG A 134 -47.78 2.19 8.09
C ARG A 134 -47.82 2.46 6.60
N VAL A 135 -48.75 1.81 5.90
CA VAL A 135 -48.96 2.01 4.47
C VAL A 135 -50.07 3.04 4.27
N VAL A 136 -49.89 3.98 3.33
CA VAL A 136 -50.87 5.05 3.07
C VAL A 136 -51.10 5.28 1.58
N GLY A 137 -52.18 5.99 1.25
CA GLY A 137 -52.54 6.33 -0.13
C GLY A 137 -52.83 5.10 -0.97
N SER A 138 -52.55 5.15 -2.29
CA SER A 138 -52.82 4.04 -3.21
C SER A 138 -51.98 2.79 -2.93
N ALA A 139 -50.93 2.86 -2.09
CA ALA A 139 -50.21 1.67 -1.66
C ALA A 139 -50.99 0.85 -0.61
N ALA A 140 -51.95 1.48 0.07
CA ALA A 140 -52.79 0.88 1.11
C ALA A 140 -54.14 0.36 0.57
N MET A 141 -54.41 0.52 -0.73
CA MET A 141 -55.64 0.00 -1.33
C MET A 141 -55.65 -1.53 -1.32
N GLU A 142 -56.84 -2.12 -1.21
CA GLU A 142 -57.00 -3.56 -1.45
C GLU A 142 -56.71 -3.87 -2.93
N PRO A 143 -55.97 -4.93 -3.24
CA PRO A 143 -55.65 -5.29 -4.61
C PRO A 143 -56.90 -5.80 -5.35
N GLU A 144 -57.34 -5.06 -6.36
CA GLU A 144 -58.33 -5.54 -7.32
C GLU A 144 -57.69 -6.60 -8.21
N LEU A 145 -58.27 -7.80 -8.22
CA LEU A 145 -57.83 -8.88 -9.09
C LEU A 145 -58.55 -8.75 -10.44
N PRO A 146 -57.82 -8.67 -11.57
CA PRO A 146 -58.45 -8.71 -12.88
C PRO A 146 -59.10 -10.08 -13.13
N ALA A 147 -59.95 -10.18 -14.15
CA ALA A 147 -60.44 -11.47 -14.61
C ALA A 147 -59.27 -12.44 -14.92
N CYS A 148 -59.49 -13.74 -14.68
CA CYS A 148 -58.51 -14.75 -15.04
C CYS A 148 -58.21 -14.67 -16.55
N PRO A 149 -56.93 -14.55 -16.94
CA PRO A 149 -56.58 -14.37 -18.34
C PRO A 149 -56.83 -15.67 -19.09
N ARG A 150 -57.36 -15.56 -20.32
CA ARG A 150 -57.67 -16.72 -21.18
C ARG A 150 -56.64 -16.92 -22.29
N GLU A 151 -56.09 -15.83 -22.81
CA GLU A 151 -55.12 -15.84 -23.90
C GLU A 151 -54.29 -14.54 -23.83
N GLY A 152 -53.12 -14.51 -24.48
CA GLY A 152 -52.25 -13.33 -24.55
C GLY A 152 -51.06 -13.34 -23.58
N THR A 153 -50.37 -12.21 -23.50
CA THR A 153 -49.10 -12.04 -22.76
C THR A 153 -49.34 -11.60 -21.33
N VAL A 154 -49.04 -12.46 -20.36
CA VAL A 154 -49.19 -12.20 -18.92
C VAL A 154 -48.02 -11.39 -18.36
N CYS A 155 -46.78 -11.71 -18.76
CA CYS A 155 -45.58 -11.03 -18.29
C CYS A 155 -44.73 -10.53 -19.47
N PRO A 156 -44.95 -9.30 -19.94
CA PRO A 156 -44.21 -8.74 -21.08
C PRO A 156 -42.70 -8.69 -20.85
N CYS A 157 -42.24 -8.41 -19.63
CA CYS A 157 -40.81 -8.34 -19.30
C CYS A 157 -40.06 -9.66 -19.49
N SER A 158 -40.78 -10.78 -19.51
CA SER A 158 -40.21 -12.13 -19.60
C SER A 158 -40.84 -12.96 -20.74
N GLY A 159 -41.70 -12.35 -21.56
CA GLY A 159 -42.39 -13.01 -22.67
C GLY A 159 -43.36 -14.14 -22.27
N VAL A 160 -43.89 -14.13 -21.03
CA VAL A 160 -44.74 -15.23 -20.54
C VAL A 160 -46.18 -15.04 -20.99
N THR A 161 -46.76 -16.07 -21.59
CA THR A 161 -48.14 -16.12 -22.07
C THR A 161 -49.07 -16.92 -21.14
N VAL A 162 -50.38 -16.88 -21.39
CA VAL A 162 -51.33 -17.76 -20.68
C VAL A 162 -51.04 -19.25 -20.96
N ALA A 163 -50.65 -19.60 -22.18
CA ALA A 163 -50.29 -20.97 -22.54
C ALA A 163 -49.11 -21.52 -21.73
N ASP A 164 -48.14 -20.66 -21.40
CA ASP A 164 -47.02 -21.04 -20.51
C ASP A 164 -47.49 -21.30 -19.08
N LEU A 165 -48.44 -20.50 -18.58
CA LEU A 165 -49.05 -20.74 -17.26
C LEU A 165 -49.81 -22.07 -17.25
N ASP A 166 -50.54 -22.37 -18.33
CA ASP A 166 -51.29 -23.61 -18.50
C ASP A 166 -50.38 -24.83 -18.50
N GLY A 167 -49.32 -24.82 -19.31
CA GLY A 167 -48.36 -25.91 -19.37
C GLY A 167 -47.66 -26.15 -18.03
N VAL A 168 -47.37 -25.08 -17.27
CA VAL A 168 -46.80 -25.22 -15.92
C VAL A 168 -47.82 -25.74 -14.91
N TRP A 169 -49.09 -25.31 -15.02
CA TRP A 169 -50.18 -25.80 -14.18
C TRP A 169 -50.44 -27.30 -14.37
N GLU A 170 -50.48 -27.75 -15.63
CA GLU A 170 -50.66 -29.16 -16.01
C GLU A 170 -49.54 -30.06 -15.48
N ARG A 171 -48.33 -29.52 -15.32
CA ARG A 171 -47.17 -30.21 -14.75
C ARG A 171 -47.19 -30.29 -13.21
N GLY A 172 -48.23 -29.78 -12.56
CA GLY A 172 -48.44 -29.90 -11.11
C GLY A 172 -47.91 -28.73 -10.27
N PHE A 173 -47.49 -27.63 -10.89
CA PHE A 173 -46.98 -26.46 -10.16
C PHE A 173 -48.13 -25.52 -9.77
N HIS A 174 -48.81 -25.83 -8.66
CA HIS A 174 -50.04 -25.13 -8.24
C HIS A 174 -49.83 -24.05 -7.18
N GLU A 175 -48.58 -23.77 -6.79
CA GLU A 175 -48.22 -22.74 -5.80
C GLU A 175 -47.59 -21.51 -6.48
N MET A 176 -47.87 -20.30 -6.00
CA MET A 176 -47.38 -19.02 -6.54
C MET A 176 -45.87 -19.01 -6.76
N GLU A 177 -45.11 -19.47 -5.78
CA GLU A 177 -43.64 -19.49 -5.84
C GLU A 177 -43.11 -20.54 -6.84
N LEU A 178 -43.86 -21.62 -7.07
CA LEU A 178 -43.53 -22.64 -8.07
C LEU A 178 -43.89 -22.17 -9.48
N LEU A 179 -45.09 -21.61 -9.66
CA LEU A 179 -45.56 -21.01 -10.91
C LEU A 179 -44.58 -19.91 -11.36
N LYS A 180 -44.19 -18.99 -10.47
CA LYS A 180 -43.16 -17.96 -10.72
C LYS A 180 -41.84 -18.56 -11.21
N ARG A 181 -41.32 -19.60 -10.55
CA ARG A 181 -40.01 -20.19 -10.89
C ARG A 181 -40.04 -20.95 -12.21
N ALA A 182 -41.13 -21.68 -12.46
CA ALA A 182 -41.27 -22.50 -13.66
C ALA A 182 -41.57 -21.66 -14.92
N THR A 183 -42.31 -20.55 -14.77
CA THR A 183 -42.67 -19.67 -15.90
C THR A 183 -41.73 -18.48 -16.07
N LEU A 184 -40.94 -18.13 -15.05
CA LEU A 184 -40.20 -16.86 -14.93
C LEU A 184 -41.09 -15.61 -14.83
N ALA A 185 -42.42 -15.75 -14.75
CA ALA A 185 -43.32 -14.60 -14.60
C ALA A 185 -43.05 -13.87 -13.27
N GLY A 186 -42.88 -12.55 -13.35
CA GLY A 186 -42.56 -11.70 -12.19
C GLY A 186 -41.08 -11.63 -11.83
N THR A 187 -40.19 -12.22 -12.65
CA THR A 187 -38.72 -12.12 -12.49
C THR A 187 -38.09 -11.02 -13.35
N GLY A 188 -38.82 -10.48 -14.34
CA GLY A 188 -38.36 -9.39 -15.20
C GLY A 188 -38.19 -8.03 -14.50
N THR A 189 -37.88 -7.00 -15.29
CA THR A 189 -37.49 -5.66 -14.79
C THR A 189 -38.53 -5.00 -13.88
N CYS A 190 -39.82 -5.27 -14.09
CA CYS A 190 -40.90 -4.75 -13.25
C CYS A 190 -41.08 -5.49 -11.91
N GLN A 191 -40.35 -6.60 -11.69
CA GLN A 191 -40.47 -7.46 -10.49
C GLN A 191 -41.91 -7.87 -10.17
N GLY A 192 -42.70 -8.12 -11.23
CA GLY A 192 -44.11 -8.48 -11.18
C GLY A 192 -45.08 -7.35 -10.85
N GLY A 193 -44.68 -6.09 -11.00
CA GLY A 193 -45.60 -4.96 -10.92
C GLY A 193 -46.79 -5.06 -11.89
N VAL A 194 -46.61 -5.73 -13.03
CA VAL A 194 -47.63 -5.91 -14.08
C VAL A 194 -48.34 -7.27 -13.98
N CYS A 195 -47.58 -8.37 -13.93
CA CYS A 195 -48.14 -9.72 -14.08
C CYS A 195 -48.70 -10.32 -12.77
N LEU A 196 -48.31 -9.81 -11.60
CA LEU A 196 -48.69 -10.40 -10.31
C LEU A 196 -50.21 -10.52 -10.09
N PRO A 197 -51.05 -9.53 -10.43
CA PRO A 197 -52.50 -9.66 -10.31
C PRO A 197 -53.05 -10.83 -11.14
N TYR A 198 -52.63 -10.95 -12.39
CA TYR A 198 -53.05 -12.03 -13.29
C TYR A 198 -52.60 -13.42 -12.84
N LEU A 199 -51.37 -13.55 -12.32
CA LEU A 199 -50.91 -14.80 -11.71
C LEU A 199 -51.78 -15.21 -10.52
N ARG A 200 -52.22 -14.23 -9.71
CA ARG A 200 -53.11 -14.47 -8.57
C ARG A 200 -54.53 -14.83 -9.02
N SER A 201 -55.07 -14.15 -10.03
CA SER A 201 -56.38 -14.49 -10.61
C SER A 201 -56.39 -15.89 -11.22
N PHE A 202 -55.32 -16.25 -11.95
CA PHE A 202 -55.14 -17.59 -12.52
C PHE A 202 -55.15 -18.70 -11.45
N LEU A 203 -54.38 -18.51 -10.37
CA LEU A 203 -54.33 -19.46 -9.26
C LEU A 203 -55.64 -19.51 -8.46
N LEU A 204 -56.30 -18.36 -8.28
CA LEU A 204 -57.59 -18.30 -7.60
C LEU A 204 -58.65 -19.08 -8.36
N GLU A 205 -58.76 -18.89 -9.68
CA GLU A 205 -59.78 -19.55 -10.47
C GLU A 205 -59.56 -21.06 -10.55
N ARG A 206 -58.32 -21.52 -10.79
CA ARG A 206 -58.03 -22.95 -10.96
C ARG A 206 -57.87 -23.71 -9.65
N GLY A 207 -57.30 -23.06 -8.64
CA GLY A 207 -57.00 -23.66 -7.34
C GLY A 207 -58.06 -23.39 -6.28
N GLY A 208 -59.06 -22.54 -6.55
CA GLY A 208 -60.14 -22.19 -5.63
C GLY A 208 -59.73 -21.38 -4.41
N ARG A 209 -58.46 -20.98 -4.29
CA ARG A 209 -57.94 -20.19 -3.17
C ARG A 209 -57.03 -19.06 -3.64
N LEU A 210 -57.19 -17.89 -3.02
CA LEU A 210 -56.32 -16.76 -3.28
C LEU A 210 -54.97 -16.99 -2.57
N GLN A 211 -53.90 -17.09 -3.36
CA GLN A 211 -52.55 -17.24 -2.82
C GLN A 211 -51.88 -15.88 -2.56
N PRO A 212 -50.98 -15.80 -1.57
CA PRO A 212 -50.20 -14.59 -1.33
C PRO A 212 -49.30 -14.27 -2.52
N ALA A 213 -48.93 -12.99 -2.66
CA ALA A 213 -47.92 -12.59 -3.62
C ALA A 213 -46.57 -13.26 -3.31
N PHE A 214 -45.74 -13.47 -4.35
CA PHE A 214 -44.38 -13.97 -4.13
C PHE A 214 -43.55 -13.01 -3.25
N THR A 215 -42.49 -13.55 -2.66
CA THR A 215 -41.61 -12.84 -1.72
C THR A 215 -41.05 -11.55 -2.32
N ALA A 216 -41.24 -10.41 -1.64
CA ALA A 216 -40.63 -9.14 -2.02
C ALA A 216 -39.16 -9.10 -1.59
N ARG A 217 -38.27 -8.54 -2.43
CA ARG A 217 -36.83 -8.43 -2.17
C ARG A 217 -36.35 -7.01 -2.43
N PRO A 218 -35.33 -6.50 -1.71
CA PRO A 218 -34.58 -5.33 -2.17
C PRO A 218 -33.98 -5.63 -3.55
N LEU A 219 -33.97 -4.71 -4.52
CA LEU A 219 -34.40 -3.30 -4.51
C LEU A 219 -35.79 -3.15 -5.17
N ASN A 220 -36.61 -2.20 -4.71
CA ASN A 220 -37.96 -1.97 -5.26
C ASN A 220 -37.98 -1.22 -6.61
N ARG A 221 -36.81 -0.78 -7.08
CA ARG A 221 -36.54 -0.27 -8.42
C ARG A 221 -35.17 -0.78 -8.86
N GLN A 222 -34.91 -0.73 -10.16
CA GLN A 222 -33.56 -0.99 -10.66
C GLN A 222 -32.62 0.14 -10.24
N LEU A 223 -31.45 -0.25 -9.73
CA LEU A 223 -30.29 0.62 -9.51
C LEU A 223 -29.20 0.23 -10.50
N THR A 224 -28.51 1.24 -11.02
CA THR A 224 -27.28 1.03 -11.77
C THR A 224 -26.16 0.59 -10.82
N VAL A 225 -25.20 -0.19 -11.33
CA VAL A 225 -23.99 -0.54 -10.56
C VAL A 225 -23.24 0.73 -10.13
N ARG A 226 -23.29 1.81 -10.93
CA ARG A 226 -22.71 3.12 -10.58
C ARG A 226 -23.36 3.74 -9.35
N GLU A 227 -24.70 3.74 -9.25
CA GLU A 227 -25.40 4.24 -8.06
C GLU A 227 -24.99 3.44 -6.82
N LEU A 228 -24.90 2.10 -6.94
CA LEU A 228 -24.46 1.24 -5.84
C LEU A 228 -23.00 1.46 -5.45
N ALA A 229 -22.13 1.72 -6.42
CA ALA A 229 -20.70 1.92 -6.21
C ALA A 229 -20.33 3.36 -5.82
N ALA A 230 -21.30 4.28 -5.77
CA ALA A 230 -21.06 5.66 -5.37
C ALA A 230 -20.47 5.71 -3.96
N GLY A 231 -19.26 6.25 -3.82
CA GLY A 231 -18.53 6.33 -2.56
C GLY A 231 -17.76 5.06 -2.16
N ALA A 232 -17.89 3.94 -2.88
CA ALA A 232 -17.17 2.70 -2.59
C ALA A 232 -15.69 2.69 -3.05
N HIS A 233 -15.30 3.62 -3.93
CA HIS A 233 -14.01 3.60 -4.62
C HIS A 233 -12.92 4.48 -4.00
N THR A 234 -12.75 4.46 -2.68
CA THR A 234 -11.56 5.09 -2.06
C THR A 234 -10.73 4.03 -1.34
N ALA A 235 -9.97 3.25 -2.12
CA ALA A 235 -8.84 2.52 -1.57
C ALA A 235 -7.77 3.55 -1.15
N VAL A 236 -7.86 4.01 0.10
CA VAL A 236 -6.89 4.96 0.66
C VAL A 236 -5.59 4.22 0.88
N THR A 237 -4.66 4.35 -0.05
CA THR A 237 -3.28 3.89 0.13
C THR A 237 -2.53 4.92 0.99
N ALA A 238 -2.04 4.49 2.14
CA ALA A 238 -1.35 5.35 3.09
C ALA A 238 -0.03 5.88 2.51
N ARG A 239 0.40 7.06 2.98
CA ARG A 239 1.65 7.72 2.57
C ARG A 239 2.47 8.00 3.82
N SER A 240 3.78 7.72 3.76
CA SER A 240 4.67 8.15 4.85
C SER A 240 4.81 9.68 4.85
N PRO A 241 5.22 10.29 5.97
CA PRO A 241 5.54 11.72 6.01
C PRO A 241 6.62 12.14 5.00
N LEU A 242 7.44 11.20 4.52
CA LEU A 242 8.52 11.43 3.55
C LEU A 242 8.07 11.30 2.09
N HIS A 243 6.79 11.03 1.81
CA HIS A 243 6.28 10.76 0.46
C HIS A 243 6.69 11.83 -0.56
N ASP A 244 6.53 13.11 -0.23
CA ASP A 244 6.87 14.20 -1.14
C ASP A 244 8.40 14.40 -1.27
N GLU A 245 9.18 14.07 -0.22
CA GLU A 245 10.64 14.04 -0.30
C GLU A 245 11.08 12.99 -1.33
N HIS A 246 10.48 11.80 -1.29
CA HIS A 246 10.79 10.72 -2.22
C HIS A 246 10.52 11.12 -3.66
N LEU A 247 9.35 11.73 -3.92
CA LEU A 247 9.00 12.26 -5.24
C LEU A 247 10.00 13.34 -5.69
N SER A 248 10.41 14.24 -4.80
CA SER A 248 11.39 15.30 -5.11
C SER A 248 12.78 14.77 -5.44
N LEU A 249 13.13 13.59 -4.90
CA LEU A 249 14.38 12.89 -5.17
C LEU A 249 14.29 11.96 -6.39
N GLY A 250 13.17 11.99 -7.13
CA GLY A 250 12.97 11.18 -8.33
C GLY A 250 12.61 9.71 -8.07
N ALA A 251 12.13 9.38 -6.86
CA ALA A 251 11.72 8.02 -6.55
C ALA A 251 10.54 7.56 -7.43
N ARG A 252 10.66 6.37 -8.00
CA ARG A 252 9.50 5.63 -8.49
C ARG A 252 8.76 5.06 -7.29
N MET A 253 7.54 5.53 -7.05
CA MET A 253 6.69 5.04 -5.97
C MET A 253 5.89 3.82 -6.44
N ASP A 254 5.75 2.81 -5.58
CA ASP A 254 4.89 1.65 -5.83
C ASP A 254 4.08 1.28 -4.59
N ARG A 255 3.03 0.46 -4.78
CA ARG A 255 2.17 -0.04 -3.72
C ARG A 255 2.79 -1.30 -3.11
N ALA A 256 3.07 -1.23 -1.82
CA ALA A 256 3.51 -2.38 -1.05
C ALA A 256 2.58 -2.53 0.17
N GLY A 257 1.70 -3.52 0.11
CA GLY A 257 0.58 -3.65 1.04
C GLY A 257 -0.32 -2.41 1.02
N GLY A 258 -0.63 -1.85 2.19
CA GLY A 258 -1.48 -0.65 2.33
C GLY A 258 -0.78 0.68 2.06
N TRP A 259 0.48 0.71 1.63
CA TRP A 259 1.32 1.92 1.59
C TRP A 259 1.91 2.22 0.21
N TRP A 260 2.03 3.52 -0.10
CA TRP A 260 2.94 4.01 -1.13
C TRP A 260 4.36 4.04 -0.57
N ARG A 261 5.28 3.29 -1.18
CA ARG A 261 6.68 3.22 -0.77
C ARG A 261 7.60 3.52 -1.96
N PRO A 262 8.78 4.10 -1.73
CA PRO A 262 9.77 4.26 -2.79
C PRO A 262 10.24 2.88 -3.23
N TRP A 263 10.00 2.53 -4.48
CA TRP A 263 10.45 1.28 -5.07
C TRP A 263 11.93 1.36 -5.46
N THR A 264 12.33 2.45 -6.11
CA THR A 264 13.72 2.79 -6.48
C THR A 264 13.86 4.30 -6.70
N TYR A 265 15.06 4.83 -6.56
CA TYR A 265 15.48 6.21 -6.85
C TYR A 265 16.31 6.32 -8.14
N GLY A 266 16.42 5.24 -8.91
CA GLY A 266 17.18 5.24 -10.16
C GLY A 266 17.63 3.83 -10.55
N ARG A 267 18.95 3.62 -10.57
CA ARG A 267 19.54 2.31 -10.85
C ARG A 267 19.71 1.54 -9.54
N ASN A 268 19.02 0.41 -9.40
CA ASN A 268 19.10 -0.48 -8.23
C ASN A 268 20.55 -0.82 -7.84
N ASP A 269 21.45 -1.06 -8.81
CA ASP A 269 22.87 -1.32 -8.53
C ASP A 269 23.61 -0.17 -7.83
N ASP A 270 23.23 1.07 -8.11
CA ASP A 270 23.85 2.24 -7.48
C ASP A 270 23.39 2.33 -6.01
N GLU A 271 22.10 2.09 -5.75
CA GLU A 271 21.55 2.00 -4.39
C GLU A 271 22.15 0.82 -3.61
N TYR A 272 22.30 -0.34 -4.25
CA TYR A 272 22.92 -1.53 -3.67
C TYR A 272 24.36 -1.25 -3.24
N ARG A 273 25.18 -0.64 -4.12
CA ARG A 273 26.55 -0.22 -3.77
C ARG A 273 26.55 0.84 -2.69
N SER A 274 25.61 1.78 -2.69
CA SER A 274 25.46 2.76 -1.61
C SER A 274 25.29 2.09 -0.24
N VAL A 275 24.48 1.02 -0.16
CA VAL A 275 24.33 0.23 1.08
C VAL A 275 25.60 -0.56 1.41
N ARG A 276 26.17 -1.29 0.44
CA ARG A 276 27.29 -2.23 0.68
C ARG A 276 28.63 -1.54 0.94
N GLU A 277 28.89 -0.43 0.26
CA GLU A 277 30.20 0.23 0.22
C GLU A 277 30.22 1.54 1.03
N ARG A 278 29.06 2.16 1.28
CA ARG A 278 28.98 3.52 1.84
C ARG A 278 27.97 3.63 2.99
N VAL A 279 26.95 4.46 2.82
CA VAL A 279 25.81 4.59 3.72
C VAL A 279 24.60 5.01 2.89
N SER A 280 23.45 4.43 3.24
CA SER A 280 22.18 4.71 2.59
C SER A 280 21.06 4.92 3.60
N LEU A 281 20.03 5.65 3.18
CA LEU A 281 18.82 5.91 3.95
C LEU A 281 17.62 5.15 3.36
N GLY A 282 16.95 4.32 4.15
CA GLY A 282 15.71 3.65 3.77
C GLY A 282 14.52 4.19 4.55
N ASP A 283 13.39 4.43 3.88
CA ASP A 283 12.12 4.74 4.56
C ASP A 283 11.42 3.45 5.02
N VAL A 284 11.43 3.25 6.34
CA VAL A 284 10.78 2.12 7.03
C VAL A 284 9.62 2.60 7.92
N SER A 285 9.08 3.79 7.63
CA SER A 285 7.95 4.38 8.36
C SER A 285 6.68 3.54 8.28
N SER A 286 6.54 2.68 7.28
CA SER A 286 5.36 1.81 7.11
C SER A 286 5.31 0.62 8.09
N LEU A 287 6.40 0.25 8.78
CA LEU A 287 6.41 -0.85 9.75
C LEU A 287 5.35 -0.64 10.85
N GLY A 288 4.75 -1.72 11.36
CA GLY A 288 3.94 -1.63 12.57
C GLY A 288 4.78 -1.20 13.76
N LYS A 289 4.24 -0.33 14.61
CA LYS A 289 4.94 0.21 15.80
C LYS A 289 3.97 0.24 16.97
N MET A 290 4.18 -0.60 17.98
CA MET A 290 3.30 -0.70 19.14
C MET A 290 4.07 -0.42 20.42
N ALA A 291 3.51 0.44 21.26
CA ALA A 291 3.93 0.58 22.65
C ALA A 291 3.03 -0.30 23.53
N ILE A 292 3.66 -1.16 24.33
CA ILE A 292 2.98 -2.11 25.22
C ILE A 292 3.49 -1.85 26.63
N SER A 293 2.58 -1.64 27.57
CA SER A 293 2.92 -1.31 28.96
C SER A 293 1.86 -1.78 29.94
N GLY A 294 2.17 -1.75 31.23
CA GLY A 294 1.26 -2.16 32.30
C GLY A 294 1.90 -3.18 33.23
N PRO A 295 1.26 -3.48 34.37
CA PRO A 295 1.80 -4.41 35.36
C PRO A 295 1.99 -5.82 34.78
N ASP A 296 1.15 -6.24 33.83
CA ASP A 296 1.20 -7.58 33.25
C ASP A 296 1.90 -7.65 31.88
N ALA A 297 2.55 -6.57 31.43
CA ALA A 297 3.07 -6.48 30.06
C ALA A 297 4.09 -7.58 29.72
N GLU A 298 5.03 -7.89 30.64
CA GLU A 298 5.98 -8.99 30.44
C GLU A 298 5.27 -10.34 30.41
N ALA A 299 4.37 -10.62 31.37
CA ALA A 299 3.65 -11.88 31.49
C ALA A 299 2.73 -12.14 30.29
N PHE A 300 2.06 -11.10 29.79
CA PHE A 300 1.25 -11.14 28.59
C PHE A 300 2.10 -11.48 27.37
N LEU A 301 3.20 -10.73 27.13
CA LEU A 301 4.09 -11.00 26.00
C LEU A 301 4.75 -12.38 26.09
N GLU A 302 5.04 -12.87 27.30
CA GLU A 302 5.54 -14.22 27.54
C GLU A 302 4.53 -15.30 27.09
N ARG A 303 3.21 -15.01 27.02
CA ARG A 303 2.21 -15.90 26.42
C ARG A 303 1.97 -15.68 24.93
N ILE A 304 2.28 -14.49 24.39
CA ILE A 304 2.02 -14.19 22.98
C ILE A 304 3.14 -14.70 22.07
N VAL A 305 4.39 -14.36 22.37
CA VAL A 305 5.51 -14.68 21.47
C VAL A 305 6.20 -15.98 21.91
N PRO A 306 6.76 -16.78 20.99
CA PRO A 306 7.41 -18.04 21.31
C PRO A 306 8.80 -17.86 21.93
N THR A 307 9.40 -16.67 21.87
CA THR A 307 10.67 -16.38 22.55
C THR A 307 10.48 -16.19 24.06
N LYS A 308 11.56 -16.34 24.84
CA LYS A 308 11.54 -16.09 26.29
C LYS A 308 11.73 -14.59 26.59
N VAL A 309 10.63 -13.88 26.84
CA VAL A 309 10.58 -12.41 27.00
C VAL A 309 11.30 -11.95 28.26
N ALA A 310 11.16 -12.68 29.37
CA ALA A 310 11.82 -12.39 30.65
C ALA A 310 13.37 -12.26 30.56
N THR A 311 13.99 -12.82 29.51
CA THR A 311 15.45 -12.72 29.30
C THR A 311 15.88 -11.48 28.50
N ILE A 312 14.94 -10.72 27.97
CA ILE A 312 15.20 -9.46 27.27
C ILE A 312 15.41 -8.39 28.36
N ARG A 313 16.67 -8.06 28.63
CA ARG A 313 17.01 -7.04 29.63
C ARG A 313 16.64 -5.63 29.15
N PRO A 314 16.41 -4.66 30.05
CA PRO A 314 16.21 -3.27 29.68
C PRO A 314 17.29 -2.75 28.71
N GLY A 315 16.86 -2.02 27.67
CA GLY A 315 17.73 -1.52 26.59
C GLY A 315 18.16 -2.58 25.56
N ARG A 316 17.70 -3.84 25.69
CA ARG A 316 17.89 -4.89 24.67
C ARG A 316 16.67 -5.00 23.79
N CYS A 317 16.91 -5.48 22.57
CA CYS A 317 15.86 -5.90 21.65
C CYS A 317 16.13 -7.34 21.17
N ARG A 318 15.07 -8.01 20.72
CA ARG A 318 15.16 -9.36 20.15
C ARG A 318 14.16 -9.50 19.01
N TYR A 319 14.59 -10.20 17.96
CA TYR A 319 13.69 -10.66 16.91
C TYR A 319 12.69 -11.68 17.47
N VAL A 320 11.41 -11.51 17.15
CA VAL A 320 10.33 -12.35 17.62
C VAL A 320 9.43 -12.78 16.46
N LEU A 321 9.01 -14.04 16.51
CA LEU A 321 7.93 -14.55 15.68
C LEU A 321 6.59 -14.29 16.36
N MET A 322 5.54 -14.18 15.58
CA MET A 322 4.16 -14.10 16.05
C MET A 322 3.40 -15.25 15.41
N LEU A 323 2.74 -16.06 16.23
CA LEU A 323 2.10 -17.30 15.78
C LEU A 323 0.59 -17.25 16.05
N ASP A 324 -0.15 -17.98 15.24
CA ASP A 324 -1.54 -18.33 15.54
C ASP A 324 -1.61 -19.55 16.49
N GLU A 325 -2.82 -19.89 16.93
CA GLU A 325 -3.09 -21.05 17.78
C GLU A 325 -2.73 -22.40 17.13
N ARG A 326 -2.60 -22.43 15.79
CA ARG A 326 -2.18 -23.59 14.99
C ARG A 326 -0.66 -23.68 14.85
N GLY A 327 0.09 -22.73 15.40
CA GLY A 327 1.55 -22.69 15.36
C GLY A 327 2.12 -22.22 14.02
N TYR A 328 1.29 -21.59 13.19
CA TYR A 328 1.70 -20.97 11.93
C TYR A 328 2.07 -19.51 12.13
N LEU A 329 3.01 -19.00 11.34
CA LEU A 329 3.43 -17.61 11.41
C LEU A 329 2.32 -16.67 10.93
N LEU A 330 2.01 -15.68 11.77
CA LEU A 330 1.14 -14.55 11.44
C LEU A 330 1.95 -13.33 11.01
N ASP A 331 3.02 -13.04 11.74
CA ASP A 331 3.85 -11.84 11.55
C ASP A 331 5.21 -12.05 12.26
N ASP A 332 6.13 -11.10 12.11
CA ASP A 332 7.39 -11.06 12.81
C ASP A 332 7.81 -9.61 13.13
N GLY A 333 8.87 -9.45 13.93
CA GLY A 333 9.43 -8.13 14.18
C GLY A 333 10.40 -8.09 15.36
N MET A 334 10.57 -6.90 15.94
CA MET A 334 11.52 -6.66 17.02
C MET A 334 10.81 -6.25 18.30
N LEU A 335 11.04 -7.01 19.37
CA LEU A 335 10.59 -6.68 20.71
C LEU A 335 11.72 -6.01 21.49
N CYS A 336 11.53 -4.76 21.87
CA CYS A 336 12.47 -3.95 22.63
C CYS A 336 11.96 -3.75 24.05
N ARG A 337 12.71 -4.14 25.09
CA ARG A 337 12.37 -3.80 26.48
C ARG A 337 12.97 -2.46 26.85
N GLU A 338 12.14 -1.50 27.24
CA GLU A 338 12.60 -0.16 27.60
C GLU A 338 13.38 -0.16 28.91
N ALA A 339 14.17 0.89 29.13
CA ALA A 339 14.72 1.16 30.46
C ALA A 339 13.57 1.40 31.44
N ASP A 340 13.69 0.86 32.66
CA ASP A 340 12.72 1.14 33.71
C ASP A 340 12.67 2.65 33.98
N GLN A 341 11.47 3.23 33.91
CA GLN A 341 11.22 4.64 34.18
C GLN A 341 10.35 4.84 35.42
N GLY A 342 10.23 3.83 36.29
CA GLY A 342 9.49 3.90 37.55
C GLY A 342 7.98 3.75 37.42
N VAL A 343 7.47 3.29 36.26
CA VAL A 343 6.03 3.15 35.97
C VAL A 343 5.67 1.72 35.51
N GLY A 344 6.54 0.74 35.82
CA GLY A 344 6.38 -0.66 35.40
C GLY A 344 6.98 -0.96 34.03
N ASP A 345 6.82 -2.21 33.58
CA ASP A 345 7.42 -2.70 32.35
C ASP A 345 6.84 -2.03 31.09
N ARG A 346 7.73 -1.68 30.17
CA ARG A 346 7.41 -1.07 28.88
C ARG A 346 8.17 -1.76 27.75
N PHE A 347 7.46 -2.01 26.67
CA PHE A 347 7.98 -2.65 25.49
C PHE A 347 7.61 -1.85 24.23
N PHE A 348 8.52 -1.82 23.29
CA PHE A 348 8.28 -1.33 21.94
C PHE A 348 8.40 -2.50 20.97
N LEU A 349 7.31 -2.81 20.28
CA LEU A 349 7.20 -3.93 19.37
C LEU A 349 7.02 -3.41 17.95
N THR A 350 7.90 -3.82 17.04
CA THR A 350 7.70 -3.62 15.62
C THR A 350 7.03 -4.82 14.98
N SER A 351 6.30 -4.60 13.89
CA SER A 351 5.73 -5.67 13.06
C SER A 351 5.86 -5.33 11.57
N THR A 352 5.51 -6.25 10.67
CA THR A 352 5.50 -5.95 9.24
C THR A 352 4.49 -4.84 8.89
N SER A 353 4.70 -4.18 7.74
CA SER A 353 3.82 -3.09 7.30
C SER A 353 2.39 -3.53 7.00
N GLY A 354 2.22 -4.76 6.50
CA GLY A 354 0.90 -5.34 6.20
C GLY A 354 0.21 -5.87 7.45
N GLY A 355 0.96 -6.40 8.42
CA GLY A 355 0.40 -7.03 9.62
C GLY A 355 0.00 -6.06 10.73
N SER A 356 0.48 -4.81 10.74
CA SER A 356 0.29 -3.87 11.86
C SER A 356 -1.14 -3.75 12.40
N GLY A 357 -2.14 -3.59 11.52
CA GLY A 357 -3.53 -3.40 11.95
C GLY A 357 -4.14 -4.69 12.49
N PHE A 358 -3.91 -5.80 11.81
CA PHE A 358 -4.38 -7.12 12.23
C PHE A 358 -3.74 -7.53 13.57
N PHE A 359 -2.43 -7.35 13.69
CA PHE A 359 -1.70 -7.78 14.88
C PHE A 359 -2.01 -6.92 16.12
N GLU A 360 -2.33 -5.64 15.96
CA GLU A 360 -2.89 -4.86 17.07
C GLU A 360 -4.17 -5.49 17.62
N LEU A 361 -5.13 -5.84 16.74
CA LEU A 361 -6.38 -6.47 17.15
C LEU A 361 -6.12 -7.83 17.81
N TRP A 362 -5.22 -8.63 17.22
CA TRP A 362 -4.78 -9.90 17.78
C TRP A 362 -4.26 -9.77 19.22
N LEU A 363 -3.39 -8.81 19.48
CA LEU A 363 -2.88 -8.55 20.83
C LEU A 363 -4.00 -8.14 21.80
N ARG A 364 -4.94 -7.29 21.35
CA ARG A 364 -6.06 -6.83 22.18
C ARG A 364 -6.99 -7.97 22.55
N ASP A 365 -7.36 -8.80 21.58
CA ASP A 365 -8.24 -9.95 21.78
C ASP A 365 -7.64 -10.93 22.79
N TRP A 366 -6.34 -11.24 22.69
CA TRP A 366 -5.68 -12.11 23.66
C TRP A 366 -5.48 -11.47 25.03
N ALA A 367 -5.23 -10.16 25.09
CA ALA A 367 -5.14 -9.45 26.36
C ALA A 367 -6.47 -9.53 27.13
N GLU A 368 -7.59 -9.36 26.43
CA GLU A 368 -8.94 -9.50 26.98
C GLU A 368 -9.24 -10.96 27.35
N ALA A 369 -8.99 -11.91 26.45
CA ALA A 369 -9.26 -13.32 26.66
C ALA A 369 -8.47 -13.93 27.82
N PHE A 370 -7.23 -13.49 28.03
CA PHE A 370 -6.40 -13.90 29.17
C PHE A 370 -6.64 -13.08 30.45
N GLY A 371 -7.36 -11.95 30.36
CA GLY A 371 -7.66 -11.08 31.50
C GLY A 371 -6.44 -10.33 32.05
N TYR A 372 -5.52 -9.88 31.19
CA TYR A 372 -4.31 -9.15 31.59
C TYR A 372 -4.51 -7.63 31.63
N ASP A 373 -3.96 -6.94 32.65
CA ASP A 373 -3.89 -5.47 32.68
C ASP A 373 -2.70 -4.98 31.83
N VAL A 374 -2.97 -4.81 30.54
CA VAL A 374 -2.02 -4.27 29.56
C VAL A 374 -2.61 -3.12 28.77
N ARG A 375 -1.76 -2.14 28.44
CA ARG A 375 -2.05 -0.97 27.64
C ARG A 375 -1.28 -1.11 26.33
N ILE A 376 -2.02 -1.22 25.23
CA ILE A 376 -1.47 -1.33 23.87
C ILE A 376 -1.82 -0.06 23.12
N LEU A 377 -0.80 0.65 22.63
CA LEU A 377 -0.94 1.83 21.79
C LEU A 377 -0.26 1.58 20.44
N ASN A 378 -1.04 1.63 19.36
CA ASN A 378 -0.52 1.64 18.01
C ASN A 378 0.02 3.04 17.67
N GLN A 379 1.32 3.11 17.46
CA GLN A 379 2.08 4.32 17.15
C GLN A 379 2.50 4.37 15.67
N THR A 380 2.04 3.46 14.82
CA THR A 380 2.42 3.36 13.39
C THR A 380 2.23 4.68 12.64
N ALA A 381 1.13 5.40 12.88
CA ALA A 381 0.88 6.69 12.24
C ALA A 381 1.57 7.88 12.93
N SER A 382 1.86 7.77 14.24
CA SER A 382 2.47 8.85 15.02
C SER A 382 4.00 8.89 14.91
N LEU A 383 4.63 7.77 14.52
CA LEU A 383 6.06 7.63 14.39
C LEU A 383 6.46 7.33 12.95
N ALA A 384 7.44 8.08 12.44
CA ALA A 384 8.19 7.72 11.25
C ALA A 384 9.43 6.90 11.63
N ALA A 385 10.04 6.23 10.64
CA ALA A 385 11.28 5.51 10.86
C ALA A 385 12.19 5.56 9.63
N ILE A 386 13.46 5.92 9.87
CA ILE A 386 14.51 5.95 8.84
C ILE A 386 15.54 4.89 9.19
N ASN A 387 15.81 4.00 8.26
CA ASN A 387 16.90 3.05 8.36
C ASN A 387 18.19 3.69 7.81
N VAL A 388 19.22 3.81 8.63
CA VAL A 388 20.56 4.28 8.23
C VAL A 388 21.47 3.06 8.19
N THR A 389 21.87 2.64 7.00
CA THR A 389 22.55 1.35 6.77
C THR A 389 23.77 1.47 5.88
N GLY A 390 24.79 0.68 6.16
CA GLY A 390 26.05 0.61 5.43
C GLY A 390 27.25 0.83 6.34
N PRO A 391 28.48 0.53 5.87
CA PRO A 391 29.70 0.62 6.68
C PRO A 391 29.94 2.01 7.29
N GLN A 392 29.45 3.08 6.67
CA GLN A 392 29.60 4.46 7.17
C GLN A 392 28.41 4.95 8.03
N ALA A 393 27.44 4.08 8.35
CA ALA A 393 26.23 4.47 9.07
C ALA A 393 26.52 5.11 10.44
N SER A 394 27.46 4.54 11.22
CA SER A 394 27.81 5.11 12.52
C SER A 394 28.51 6.47 12.41
N ARG A 395 29.41 6.65 11.42
CA ARG A 395 30.10 7.92 11.16
C ARG A 395 29.13 9.01 10.72
N LEU A 396 28.18 8.68 9.85
CA LEU A 396 27.10 9.59 9.47
C LEU A 396 26.30 10.05 10.69
N LEU A 397 25.88 9.12 11.54
CA LEU A 397 25.11 9.46 12.73
C LEU A 397 25.93 10.30 13.72
N ALA A 398 27.21 10.00 13.91
CA ALA A 398 28.12 10.80 14.74
C ALA A 398 28.24 12.24 14.20
N ARG A 399 28.43 12.41 12.88
CA ARG A 399 28.46 13.72 12.22
C ARG A 399 27.13 14.47 12.33
N ALA A 400 26.01 13.74 12.39
CA ALA A 400 24.70 14.30 12.68
C ALA A 400 24.47 14.60 14.18
N GLY A 401 25.49 14.46 15.03
CA GLY A 401 25.45 14.80 16.46
C GLY A 401 25.08 13.64 17.39
N ALA A 402 25.04 12.40 16.90
CA ALA A 402 24.84 11.23 17.76
C ALA A 402 26.06 11.01 18.65
N ARG A 403 25.90 11.17 19.96
CA ARG A 403 27.01 10.99 20.92
C ARG A 403 27.28 9.52 21.23
N GLU A 404 26.23 8.78 21.57
CA GLU A 404 26.34 7.37 21.94
C GLU A 404 25.30 6.52 21.22
N LEU A 405 25.78 5.60 20.39
CA LEU A 405 24.95 4.69 19.61
C LEU A 405 24.84 3.32 20.31
N PRO A 406 23.68 2.66 20.25
CA PRO A 406 23.51 1.31 20.81
C PRO A 406 24.30 0.25 20.01
N GLY A 407 24.87 -0.73 20.71
CA GLY A 407 25.46 -1.94 20.10
C GLY A 407 24.41 -2.93 19.57
N PHE A 408 24.83 -3.95 18.83
CA PHE A 408 23.90 -4.88 18.15
C PHE A 408 22.91 -5.55 19.12
N GLY A 409 21.62 -5.61 18.73
CA GLY A 409 20.56 -6.16 19.58
C GLY A 409 20.20 -5.26 20.77
N ARG A 410 20.49 -3.95 20.67
CA ARG A 410 20.15 -2.94 21.69
C ARG A 410 19.39 -1.80 21.07
N HIS A 411 18.71 -1.05 21.93
CA HIS A 411 18.07 0.19 21.56
C HIS A 411 18.32 1.26 22.63
N ARG A 412 18.22 2.53 22.24
CA ARG A 412 18.42 3.69 23.12
C ARG A 412 17.73 4.92 22.56
N GLN A 413 17.32 5.84 23.44
CA GLN A 413 16.93 7.19 23.05
C GLN A 413 18.17 8.04 22.77
N VAL A 414 18.28 8.59 21.57
CA VAL A 414 19.41 9.41 21.11
C VAL A 414 18.88 10.60 20.34
N ARG A 415 19.44 11.78 20.60
CA ARG A 415 19.14 12.98 19.83
C ARG A 415 20.06 13.04 18.61
N ILE A 416 19.49 13.01 17.41
CA ILE A 416 20.20 12.96 16.13
C ILE A 416 19.69 14.09 15.25
N ALA A 417 20.59 14.91 14.71
CA ALA A 417 20.26 16.09 13.92
C ALA A 417 19.21 17.00 14.58
N GLY A 418 19.23 17.08 15.91
CA GLY A 418 18.28 17.86 16.72
C GLY A 418 16.89 17.24 16.90
N VAL A 419 16.68 15.97 16.52
CA VAL A 419 15.43 15.20 16.65
C VAL A 419 15.63 14.04 17.63
N ASP A 420 14.70 13.84 18.55
CA ASP A 420 14.74 12.73 19.51
C ASP A 420 14.30 11.43 18.82
N CYS A 421 15.19 10.45 18.81
CA CYS A 421 14.99 9.18 18.12
C CYS A 421 15.17 8.02 19.09
N ARG A 422 14.27 7.04 19.04
CA ARG A 422 14.58 5.69 19.50
C ARG A 422 15.41 5.02 18.42
N VAL A 423 16.69 4.82 18.72
CA VAL A 423 17.63 4.14 17.84
C VAL A 423 17.63 2.66 18.16
N VAL A 424 17.23 1.82 17.22
CA VAL A 424 17.30 0.35 17.34
C VAL A 424 18.44 -0.14 16.45
N ARG A 425 19.37 -0.91 17.05
CA ARG A 425 20.52 -1.47 16.34
C ARG A 425 20.24 -2.91 15.92
N LEU A 426 19.92 -3.08 14.65
CA LEU A 426 19.62 -4.35 13.98
C LEU A 426 19.99 -4.24 12.50
N SER A 427 19.90 -5.33 11.74
CA SER A 427 20.13 -5.26 10.31
C SER A 427 19.25 -6.24 9.54
N PHE A 428 18.46 -5.70 8.61
CA PHE A 428 17.76 -6.49 7.59
C PHE A 428 18.56 -6.57 6.27
N THR A 429 19.55 -5.70 6.09
CA THR A 429 20.43 -5.61 4.91
C THR A 429 21.69 -6.47 5.02
N GLY A 430 22.03 -6.90 6.23
CA GLY A 430 23.30 -7.56 6.54
C GLY A 430 24.47 -6.60 6.80
N GLU A 431 24.27 -5.29 6.64
CA GLU A 431 25.28 -4.27 6.94
C GLU A 431 25.13 -3.68 8.34
N LEU A 432 26.10 -2.85 8.73
CA LEU A 432 25.97 -1.98 9.89
C LEU A 432 24.71 -1.11 9.73
N SER A 433 23.65 -1.33 10.53
CA SER A 433 22.37 -0.64 10.36
C SER A 433 21.71 -0.15 11.67
N TYR A 434 21.03 1.00 11.60
CA TYR A 434 20.31 1.64 12.69
C TYR A 434 18.92 2.09 12.21
N GLU A 435 17.87 1.69 12.91
CA GLU A 435 16.53 2.25 12.70
C GLU A 435 16.28 3.40 13.66
N LEU A 436 15.99 4.58 13.10
CA LEU A 436 15.69 5.78 13.85
C LEU A 436 14.17 5.96 13.92
N HIS A 437 13.53 5.51 14.98
CA HIS A 437 12.09 5.71 15.19
C HIS A 437 11.86 7.07 15.88
N HIS A 438 11.07 7.95 15.29
CA HIS A 438 10.96 9.37 15.69
C HIS A 438 9.56 9.92 15.39
N PRO A 439 9.14 11.05 16.00
CA PRO A 439 7.85 11.68 15.70
C PRO A 439 7.68 11.95 14.20
N ALA A 440 6.53 11.57 13.65
CA ALA A 440 6.24 11.70 12.23
C ALA A 440 6.40 13.15 11.71
N ALA A 441 6.11 14.14 12.56
CA ALA A 441 6.24 15.55 12.23
C ALA A 441 7.69 16.02 11.98
N ASP A 442 8.69 15.32 12.54
CA ASP A 442 10.11 15.65 12.37
C ASP A 442 10.77 14.89 11.21
N ALA A 443 10.03 14.04 10.47
CA ALA A 443 10.60 13.12 9.49
C ALA A 443 11.36 13.84 8.37
N CYS A 444 10.73 14.80 7.67
CA CYS A 444 11.39 15.53 6.58
C CYS A 444 12.63 16.29 7.07
N LYS A 445 12.56 16.84 8.29
CA LYS A 445 13.68 17.56 8.91
C LYS A 445 14.85 16.61 9.19
N LEU A 446 14.60 15.46 9.80
CA LEU A 446 15.64 14.45 10.07
C LEU A 446 16.24 13.92 8.76
N TRP A 447 15.39 13.55 7.80
CA TRP A 447 15.79 13.05 6.48
C TRP A 447 16.74 14.00 5.74
N ARG A 448 16.32 15.26 5.56
CA ARG A 448 17.14 16.27 4.87
C ARG A 448 18.46 16.54 5.58
N ARG A 449 18.47 16.58 6.91
CA ARG A 449 19.69 16.81 7.69
C ARG A 449 20.66 15.62 7.62
N LEU A 450 20.15 14.39 7.58
CA LEU A 450 20.99 13.21 7.37
C LEU A 450 21.58 13.19 5.97
N LEU A 451 20.81 13.52 4.93
CA LEU A 451 21.34 13.67 3.57
C LEU A 451 22.43 14.75 3.49
N ALA A 452 22.19 15.91 4.10
CA ALA A 452 23.18 16.99 4.13
C ALA A 452 24.45 16.61 4.90
N ALA A 453 24.31 16.02 6.10
CA ALA A 453 25.45 15.54 6.89
C ALA A 453 26.24 14.45 6.17
N GLY A 454 25.56 13.63 5.36
CA GLY A 454 26.16 12.54 4.61
C GLY A 454 26.63 12.89 3.21
N ALA A 455 26.56 14.16 2.78
CA ALA A 455 27.03 14.58 1.46
C ALA A 455 28.49 14.17 1.21
N GLY A 456 29.33 14.21 2.25
CA GLY A 456 30.69 13.68 2.20
C GLY A 456 30.70 12.16 1.95
N PHE A 457 29.83 11.37 2.58
CA PHE A 457 29.83 9.91 2.38
C PHE A 457 29.15 9.45 1.08
N ASN A 458 28.77 10.40 0.20
CA ASN A 458 27.88 10.17 -0.94
C ASN A 458 26.63 9.38 -0.52
N VAL A 459 26.01 9.80 0.59
CA VAL A 459 24.78 9.17 1.08
C VAL A 459 23.69 9.26 0.03
N GLN A 460 23.01 8.15 -0.23
CA GLN A 460 21.88 8.10 -1.14
C GLN A 460 20.75 7.29 -0.53
N PRO A 461 19.49 7.64 -0.76
CA PRO A 461 18.40 6.78 -0.34
C PRO A 461 18.33 5.50 -1.17
N HIS A 462 17.79 4.43 -0.59
CA HIS A 462 17.47 3.20 -1.33
C HIS A 462 15.97 2.90 -1.24
N GLY A 463 15.44 2.29 -2.30
CA GLY A 463 14.06 1.84 -2.40
C GLY A 463 13.86 0.39 -1.97
N LEU A 464 12.61 -0.05 -2.05
CA LEU A 464 12.20 -1.40 -1.68
C LEU A 464 12.86 -2.48 -2.56
N GLU A 465 13.11 -2.21 -3.84
CA GLU A 465 13.75 -3.16 -4.76
C GLU A 465 15.14 -3.58 -4.24
N THR A 466 15.95 -2.58 -3.89
CA THR A 466 17.29 -2.76 -3.33
C THR A 466 17.23 -3.50 -2.00
N LEU A 467 16.26 -3.14 -1.13
CA LEU A 467 16.07 -3.81 0.16
C LEU A 467 15.71 -5.30 0.00
N LEU A 468 14.83 -5.62 -0.95
CA LEU A 468 14.43 -6.99 -1.28
C LEU A 468 15.59 -7.82 -1.83
N ARG A 469 16.54 -7.20 -2.54
CA ARG A 469 17.79 -7.86 -2.95
C ARG A 469 18.71 -8.14 -1.76
N LEU A 470 18.99 -7.12 -0.95
CA LEU A 470 19.93 -7.22 0.18
C LEU A 470 19.51 -8.27 1.21
N ARG A 471 18.21 -8.37 1.49
CA ARG A 471 17.67 -9.34 2.47
C ARG A 471 17.77 -10.78 1.99
N LEU A 472 17.67 -11.03 0.68
CA LEU A 472 17.79 -12.38 0.10
C LEU A 472 19.20 -12.94 0.29
N GLU A 473 20.22 -12.10 0.14
CA GLU A 473 21.61 -12.49 0.38
C GLU A 473 21.84 -12.94 1.82
N LYS A 474 21.02 -12.46 2.76
CA LYS A 474 20.99 -12.88 4.17
C LYS A 474 20.03 -14.03 4.47
N GLY A 475 19.23 -14.47 3.50
CA GLY A 475 18.18 -15.47 3.70
C GLY A 475 17.04 -15.01 4.60
N HIS A 476 16.87 -13.68 4.78
CA HIS A 476 15.79 -13.14 5.58
C HIS A 476 14.46 -13.28 4.84
N ILE A 477 13.41 -13.60 5.59
CA ILE A 477 12.06 -13.82 5.06
C ILE A 477 11.24 -12.52 5.02
N VAL A 478 10.22 -12.50 4.17
CA VAL A 478 9.15 -11.51 4.18
C VAL A 478 7.82 -12.24 4.39
N ILE A 479 7.11 -11.89 5.46
CA ILE A 479 5.79 -12.46 5.76
C ILE A 479 4.81 -12.15 4.63
N GLY A 480 4.06 -13.15 4.21
CA GLY A 480 3.10 -13.11 3.10
C GLY A 480 3.73 -13.30 1.71
N GLN A 481 5.06 -13.30 1.60
CA GLN A 481 5.78 -13.61 0.36
C GLN A 481 6.53 -14.95 0.50
N ASP A 482 7.35 -15.10 1.54
CA ASP A 482 8.10 -16.34 1.82
C ASP A 482 7.35 -17.28 2.78
N THR A 483 6.17 -16.87 3.25
CA THR A 483 5.35 -17.63 4.19
C THR A 483 3.96 -17.89 3.63
N ASP A 484 3.54 -19.14 3.65
CA ASP A 484 2.16 -19.61 3.44
C ASP A 484 1.35 -19.71 4.74
N TYR A 485 0.05 -19.98 4.59
CA TYR A 485 -0.91 -20.26 5.68
C TYR A 485 -0.52 -21.42 6.61
N ASP A 486 0.44 -22.25 6.21
CA ASP A 486 0.92 -23.41 6.96
C ASP A 486 2.43 -23.34 7.33
N SER A 487 2.99 -22.13 7.30
CA SER A 487 4.40 -21.88 7.61
C SER A 487 4.65 -22.02 9.11
N THR A 488 5.33 -23.10 9.49
CA THR A 488 5.79 -23.29 10.87
C THR A 488 7.25 -22.83 11.02
N PRO A 489 7.71 -22.49 12.23
CA PRO A 489 9.11 -22.14 12.47
C PRO A 489 10.09 -23.21 11.94
N ARG A 490 9.73 -24.49 12.05
CA ARG A 490 10.56 -25.62 11.57
C ARG A 490 10.70 -25.66 10.05
N ARG A 491 9.62 -25.37 9.33
CA ARG A 491 9.60 -25.29 7.87
C ARG A 491 10.44 -24.12 7.34
N LEU A 492 10.56 -23.04 8.11
CA LEU A 492 11.33 -21.84 7.77
C LEU A 492 12.79 -21.86 8.26
N ALA A 493 13.24 -22.90 8.96
CA ALA A 493 14.53 -22.90 9.67
C ALA A 493 14.67 -21.79 10.75
N HIS A 494 13.56 -21.42 11.38
CA HIS A 494 13.46 -20.38 12.41
C HIS A 494 13.22 -20.97 13.82
N GLU A 495 13.56 -22.24 14.05
CA GLU A 495 13.42 -22.88 15.36
C GLU A 495 14.22 -22.15 16.45
N TRP A 496 15.30 -21.46 16.08
CA TRP A 496 16.12 -20.65 16.98
C TRP A 496 15.36 -19.49 17.65
N ALA A 497 14.24 -19.05 17.07
CA ALA A 497 13.37 -18.00 17.62
C ALA A 497 12.29 -18.53 18.58
N VAL A 498 12.19 -19.85 18.74
CA VAL A 498 11.18 -20.54 19.56
C VAL A 498 11.83 -21.19 20.77
N ASN A 499 11.33 -20.87 21.97
CA ASN A 499 11.77 -21.52 23.20
C ASN A 499 10.64 -22.43 23.74
N LEU A 500 10.75 -23.74 23.48
CA LEU A 500 9.75 -24.73 23.90
C LEU A 500 9.83 -25.09 25.39
N ASP A 501 10.94 -24.75 26.05
CA ASP A 501 11.20 -25.00 27.47
C ASP A 501 10.54 -23.96 28.38
N LYS A 502 9.99 -22.89 27.82
CA LYS A 502 9.21 -21.89 28.56
C LYS A 502 7.77 -22.35 28.80
N GLY A 503 7.03 -21.55 29.57
CA GLY A 503 5.59 -21.73 29.79
C GLY A 503 4.75 -21.72 28.50
N ASP A 504 3.44 -21.83 28.67
CA ASP A 504 2.53 -21.87 27.53
C ASP A 504 2.51 -20.55 26.75
N PHE A 505 2.45 -20.65 25.42
CA PHE A 505 2.33 -19.52 24.51
C PHE A 505 1.43 -19.88 23.32
N VAL A 506 0.87 -18.87 22.66
CA VAL A 506 -0.02 -19.04 21.50
C VAL A 506 0.68 -19.87 20.41
N GLY A 507 0.09 -21.01 20.06
CA GLY A 507 0.64 -21.94 19.07
C GLY A 507 1.58 -23.03 19.61
N ARG A 508 1.98 -22.99 20.90
CA ARG A 508 2.92 -23.96 21.49
C ARG A 508 2.47 -25.40 21.34
N GLN A 509 1.22 -25.70 21.71
CA GLN A 509 0.69 -27.06 21.68
C GLN A 509 0.63 -27.61 20.25
N ALA A 510 0.33 -26.75 19.28
CA ALA A 510 0.35 -27.13 17.88
C ALA A 510 1.78 -27.43 17.41
N ILE A 511 2.76 -26.58 17.73
CA ILE A 511 4.18 -26.82 17.42
C ILE A 511 4.67 -28.15 17.99
N LEU A 512 4.36 -28.46 19.25
CA LEU A 512 4.75 -29.73 19.86
C LEU A 512 4.18 -30.95 19.13
N ARG A 513 2.99 -30.82 18.53
CA ARG A 513 2.36 -31.88 17.73
C ARG A 513 2.95 -31.96 16.33
N THR A 514 3.14 -30.83 15.66
CA THR A 514 3.67 -30.77 14.29
C THR A 514 5.14 -31.15 14.22
N ASN A 515 5.93 -30.83 15.25
CA ASN A 515 7.34 -31.20 15.31
C ASN A 515 7.57 -32.72 15.40
N LYS A 516 6.56 -33.51 15.81
CA LYS A 516 6.62 -34.98 15.82
C LYS A 516 6.35 -35.60 14.45
N ARG A 517 5.85 -34.82 13.48
CA ARG A 517 5.60 -35.30 12.12
C ARG A 517 6.86 -35.13 11.27
N PRO A 518 7.09 -36.00 10.27
CA PRO A 518 8.07 -35.76 9.22
C PRO A 518 7.80 -34.41 8.53
N LEU A 519 8.86 -33.72 8.11
CA LEU A 519 8.73 -32.53 7.27
C LEU A 519 8.40 -32.97 5.84
N ASP A 520 7.57 -32.18 5.17
CA ASP A 520 7.14 -32.35 3.79
C ASP A 520 7.73 -31.27 2.87
N LYS A 521 7.92 -30.04 3.39
CA LYS A 521 8.60 -28.93 2.70
C LYS A 521 9.48 -28.12 3.65
N ARG A 522 10.48 -27.42 3.09
CA ARG A 522 11.20 -26.33 3.77
C ARG A 522 11.44 -25.15 2.83
N LEU A 523 11.52 -23.96 3.42
CA LEU A 523 12.00 -22.77 2.71
C LEU A 523 13.51 -22.85 2.62
N VAL A 524 14.06 -22.69 1.41
CA VAL A 524 15.49 -22.82 1.14
C VAL A 524 15.97 -21.67 0.24
N ALA A 525 17.28 -21.41 0.27
CA ALA A 525 17.92 -20.54 -0.70
C ALA A 525 18.38 -21.34 -1.93
N LEU A 526 18.21 -20.77 -3.11
CA LEU A 526 18.60 -21.35 -4.39
C LEU A 526 19.47 -20.37 -5.17
N ARG A 527 20.49 -20.89 -5.84
CA ARG A 527 21.33 -20.11 -6.77
C ARG A 527 21.24 -20.75 -8.15
N VAL A 528 20.77 -19.97 -9.12
CA VAL A 528 20.75 -20.38 -10.53
C VAL A 528 22.19 -20.37 -11.06
N GLU A 529 22.58 -21.42 -11.78
CA GLU A 529 23.88 -21.52 -12.45
C GLU A 529 23.87 -20.65 -13.72
N ASP A 530 24.98 -19.97 -14.01
CA ASP A 530 25.12 -19.00 -15.12
C ASP A 530 23.94 -18.03 -15.24
N PRO A 531 23.65 -17.23 -14.19
CA PRO A 531 22.49 -16.36 -14.20
C PRO A 531 22.64 -15.33 -15.35
N PRO A 532 21.64 -15.21 -16.25
CA PRO A 532 21.69 -14.18 -17.27
C PRO A 532 21.70 -12.82 -16.57
N VAL A 533 22.45 -11.87 -17.12
CA VAL A 533 22.38 -10.47 -16.70
C VAL A 533 20.96 -9.99 -16.96
N ARG A 534 20.15 -9.90 -15.91
CA ARG A 534 18.74 -9.54 -16.02
C ARG A 534 18.63 -8.08 -16.42
N GLN A 535 17.84 -7.80 -17.47
CA GLN A 535 17.40 -6.45 -17.79
C GLN A 535 16.15 -6.12 -16.99
N ALA A 536 15.87 -4.83 -16.78
CA ALA A 536 14.73 -4.37 -15.99
C ALA A 536 13.36 -4.84 -16.54
N ALA A 537 13.29 -5.34 -17.78
CA ALA A 537 12.09 -5.87 -18.41
C ALA A 537 11.90 -7.39 -18.22
N ASP A 538 12.90 -8.09 -17.67
CA ASP A 538 12.81 -9.55 -17.53
C ASP A 538 11.84 -9.93 -16.40
N PRO A 539 10.92 -10.90 -16.63
CA PRO A 539 9.91 -11.28 -15.65
C PRO A 539 10.55 -11.91 -14.41
N SER A 540 10.12 -11.49 -13.22
CA SER A 540 10.54 -12.12 -11.95
C SER A 540 10.33 -13.64 -11.98
N ALA A 541 11.23 -14.40 -11.37
CA ALA A 541 11.05 -15.84 -11.19
C ALA A 541 10.18 -16.17 -9.96
N GLU A 542 9.61 -15.18 -9.27
CA GLU A 542 8.63 -15.41 -8.22
C GLU A 542 7.43 -16.21 -8.75
N GLY A 543 7.08 -17.29 -8.05
CA GLY A 543 6.08 -18.26 -8.47
C GLY A 543 6.57 -19.31 -9.47
N ALA A 544 7.81 -19.22 -9.96
CA ALA A 544 8.36 -20.20 -10.90
C ALA A 544 8.45 -21.59 -10.25
N ALA A 545 8.16 -22.62 -11.05
CA ALA A 545 8.20 -24.00 -10.60
C ALA A 545 9.65 -24.49 -10.45
N ILE A 546 9.91 -25.18 -9.35
CA ILE A 546 11.17 -25.87 -9.07
C ILE A 546 10.96 -27.35 -9.37
N HIS A 547 11.89 -27.97 -10.11
CA HIS A 547 11.86 -29.39 -10.43
C HIS A 547 13.15 -30.10 -10.02
N ASP A 548 13.03 -31.36 -9.63
CA ASP A 548 14.14 -32.30 -9.45
C ASP A 548 13.97 -33.43 -10.48
N GLY A 549 14.75 -33.36 -11.57
CA GLY A 549 14.44 -34.10 -12.80
C GLY A 549 13.07 -33.71 -13.35
N GLU A 550 12.20 -34.69 -13.58
CA GLU A 550 10.81 -34.47 -14.04
C GLU A 550 9.83 -34.21 -12.88
N ARG A 551 10.27 -34.40 -11.62
CA ARG A 551 9.40 -34.24 -10.45
C ARG A 551 9.26 -32.77 -10.09
N TYR A 552 8.01 -32.31 -9.95
CA TYR A 552 7.73 -31.03 -9.30
C TYR A 552 8.22 -31.05 -7.84
N ALA A 553 9.21 -30.22 -7.55
CA ALA A 553 9.91 -30.16 -6.26
C ALA A 553 9.55 -28.91 -5.46
N GLY A 554 8.77 -27.96 -6.00
CA GLY A 554 8.30 -26.81 -5.26
C GLY A 554 8.23 -25.54 -6.10
N TYR A 555 8.33 -24.38 -5.47
CA TYR A 555 8.22 -23.10 -6.18
C TYR A 555 9.05 -21.98 -5.53
N VAL A 556 9.47 -21.03 -6.34
CA VAL A 556 10.22 -19.83 -5.91
C VAL A 556 9.25 -18.84 -5.25
N THR A 557 9.62 -18.35 -4.07
CA THR A 557 8.85 -17.32 -3.34
C THR A 557 9.38 -15.92 -3.58
N SER A 558 10.69 -15.79 -3.81
CA SER A 558 11.36 -14.49 -3.89
C SER A 558 12.52 -14.50 -4.87
N ASP A 559 12.51 -13.53 -5.78
CA ASP A 559 13.56 -13.27 -6.76
C ASP A 559 13.72 -11.75 -6.92
N ALA A 560 14.90 -11.22 -6.58
CA ALA A 560 15.22 -9.81 -6.77
C ALA A 560 16.10 -9.54 -8.00
N GLY A 561 16.26 -10.55 -8.87
CA GLY A 561 17.13 -10.51 -10.03
C GLY A 561 18.63 -10.51 -9.70
N THR A 562 19.47 -10.48 -10.73
CA THR A 562 20.93 -10.52 -10.56
C THR A 562 21.57 -9.33 -11.26
N ALA A 563 22.41 -8.58 -10.54
CA ALA A 563 23.57 -7.97 -11.16
C ALA A 563 24.80 -8.84 -10.85
N ALA A 564 25.81 -8.78 -11.72
CA ALA A 564 26.97 -9.67 -11.80
C ALA A 564 27.36 -10.29 -10.44
N GLY A 565 26.98 -11.56 -10.22
CA GLY A 565 27.27 -12.29 -8.96
C GLY A 565 26.17 -13.18 -8.38
N GLY A 566 24.95 -13.21 -8.96
CA GLY A 566 23.93 -14.21 -8.64
C GLY A 566 23.33 -14.10 -7.22
N THR A 567 22.57 -13.05 -6.93
CA THR A 567 21.74 -12.98 -5.71
C THR A 567 20.88 -14.24 -5.60
N PRO A 568 20.83 -14.89 -4.42
CA PRO A 568 20.04 -16.11 -4.26
C PRO A 568 18.55 -15.81 -4.32
N MET A 569 17.78 -16.78 -4.79
CA MET A 569 16.32 -16.83 -4.65
C MET A 569 15.97 -17.52 -3.34
N LEU A 570 14.76 -17.27 -2.81
CA LEU A 570 14.13 -18.14 -1.83
C LEU A 570 13.02 -18.95 -2.49
N GLY A 571 12.79 -20.17 -2.01
CA GLY A 571 11.71 -21.01 -2.51
C GLY A 571 11.35 -22.13 -1.55
N TRP A 572 10.11 -22.58 -1.63
CA TRP A 572 9.65 -23.78 -0.95
C TRP A 572 10.11 -24.99 -1.73
N LEU A 573 10.84 -25.89 -1.08
CA LEU A 573 11.30 -27.15 -1.64
C LEU A 573 10.71 -28.33 -0.86
N TYR A 574 10.08 -29.25 -1.57
CA TYR A 574 9.54 -30.49 -1.05
C TYR A 574 10.64 -31.51 -0.78
N LEU A 575 10.44 -32.30 0.27
CA LEU A 575 11.31 -33.43 0.57
C LEU A 575 10.97 -34.60 -0.36
N ASP A 576 11.98 -35.38 -0.75
CA ASP A 576 11.78 -36.62 -1.50
C ASP A 576 11.17 -37.74 -0.64
N ALA A 577 10.92 -38.90 -1.24
CA ALA A 577 10.30 -40.04 -0.57
C ALA A 577 11.17 -40.57 0.59
N GLU A 578 12.48 -40.33 0.50
CA GLU A 578 13.49 -40.69 1.50
C GLU A 578 13.67 -39.63 2.58
N GLY A 579 13.00 -38.47 2.46
CA GLY A 579 13.04 -37.37 3.42
C GLY A 579 14.24 -36.44 3.26
N HIS A 580 14.83 -36.36 2.08
CA HIS A 580 15.91 -35.42 1.75
C HIS A 580 15.41 -34.23 0.93
N LEU A 581 16.08 -33.10 1.09
CA LEU A 581 15.88 -31.94 0.25
C LEU A 581 16.83 -32.03 -0.97
N PRO A 582 16.31 -31.97 -2.21
CA PRO A 582 17.14 -31.93 -3.41
C PRO A 582 18.24 -30.88 -3.32
N ARG A 583 19.44 -31.21 -3.81
CA ARG A 583 20.59 -30.28 -3.83
C ARG A 583 20.70 -29.57 -5.17
N GLU A 584 20.48 -30.30 -6.25
CA GLU A 584 20.49 -29.80 -7.62
C GLU A 584 19.05 -29.86 -8.12
N VAL A 585 18.56 -28.77 -8.67
CA VAL A 585 17.19 -28.59 -9.13
C VAL A 585 17.20 -27.78 -10.42
N THR A 586 16.04 -27.66 -11.06
CA THR A 586 15.83 -26.66 -12.11
C THR A 586 14.77 -25.67 -11.68
N VAL A 587 14.99 -24.39 -11.97
CA VAL A 587 14.01 -23.31 -11.79
C VAL A 587 13.60 -22.86 -13.18
N ASP A 588 12.36 -23.14 -13.57
CA ASP A 588 11.85 -22.80 -14.90
C ASP A 588 12.76 -23.33 -16.03
N GLY A 589 13.22 -24.59 -15.86
CA GLY A 589 14.11 -25.28 -16.79
C GLY A 589 15.59 -24.89 -16.72
N ARG A 590 15.99 -23.95 -15.85
CA ARG A 590 17.39 -23.54 -15.67
C ARG A 590 18.04 -24.26 -14.49
N PRO A 591 19.25 -24.80 -14.61
CA PRO A 591 19.96 -25.42 -13.50
C PRO A 591 20.13 -24.47 -12.32
N ALA A 592 19.85 -24.97 -11.12
CA ALA A 592 20.02 -24.24 -9.87
C ALA A 592 20.45 -25.19 -8.75
N ARG A 593 21.13 -24.63 -7.75
CA ARG A 593 21.63 -25.38 -6.60
C ARG A 593 21.11 -24.78 -5.31
N ARG A 594 20.69 -25.65 -4.39
CA ARG A 594 20.37 -25.27 -3.02
C ARG A 594 21.62 -24.80 -2.28
N VAL A 595 21.51 -23.66 -1.60
CA VAL A 595 22.58 -23.07 -0.79
C VAL A 595 22.18 -23.13 0.68
N ASP A 596 23.12 -23.56 1.52
CA ASP A 596 22.92 -23.63 2.96
C ASP A 596 23.33 -22.31 3.61
N GLY A 597 22.38 -21.66 4.29
CA GLY A 597 22.62 -20.41 5.02
C GLY A 597 22.73 -19.15 4.16
N PRO A 598 23.09 -18.01 4.78
CA PRO A 598 23.29 -16.75 4.07
C PRO A 598 24.41 -16.85 3.03
N THR A 599 24.23 -16.22 1.88
CA THR A 599 25.23 -16.20 0.80
C THR A 599 26.19 -15.01 0.89
N TYR A 600 25.85 -14.02 1.73
CA TYR A 600 26.67 -12.84 2.00
C TYR A 600 26.94 -12.73 3.49
N ASP A 601 28.20 -12.59 3.89
CA ASP A 601 28.66 -12.45 5.28
C ASP A 601 27.96 -13.45 6.22
N PRO A 602 28.14 -14.78 6.01
CA PRO A 602 27.38 -15.81 6.73
C PRO A 602 27.51 -15.72 8.25
N ASP A 603 28.67 -15.28 8.74
CA ASP A 603 28.95 -15.09 10.17
C ASP A 603 28.37 -13.78 10.74
N GLY A 604 27.96 -12.86 9.87
CA GLY A 604 27.30 -11.60 10.23
C GLY A 604 28.25 -10.58 10.84
N GLU A 605 29.54 -10.64 10.51
CA GLU A 605 30.58 -9.79 11.08
C GLU A 605 30.33 -8.30 10.77
N ARG A 606 29.85 -7.99 9.57
CA ARG A 606 29.62 -6.60 9.13
C ARG A 606 28.45 -5.96 9.87
N ALA A 607 27.38 -6.71 10.12
CA ALA A 607 26.25 -6.23 10.90
C ALA A 607 26.58 -6.08 12.39
N ARG A 608 27.43 -6.96 12.92
CA ARG A 608 27.74 -7.11 14.36
C ARG A 608 29.01 -6.39 14.80
N VAL A 609 29.68 -5.66 13.90
CA VAL A 609 30.89 -4.89 14.22
C VAL A 609 30.66 -3.97 15.43
N THR A 610 31.65 -3.94 16.32
CA THR A 610 31.65 -3.04 17.47
C THR A 610 32.17 -1.68 17.02
N VAL A 611 31.38 -0.63 17.24
CA VAL A 611 31.79 0.74 16.91
C VAL A 611 32.25 1.43 18.19
N GLU A 612 33.53 1.82 18.24
CA GLU A 612 34.03 2.72 19.28
C GLU A 612 33.50 4.13 19.00
N THR A 613 32.74 4.69 19.93
CA THR A 613 32.22 6.07 19.83
C THR A 613 33.25 7.01 20.44
N GLY A 614 34.16 7.53 19.61
CA GLY A 614 35.01 8.66 19.97
C GLY A 614 34.17 9.93 20.05
N SER A 615 34.17 10.59 21.21
CA SER A 615 33.50 11.87 21.43
C SER A 615 34.32 12.98 20.78
N GLU A 616 34.01 13.36 19.54
CA GLU A 616 34.47 14.64 19.00
C GLU A 616 33.26 15.53 18.73
N SER A 617 33.13 16.56 19.57
CA SER A 617 32.16 17.63 19.41
C SER A 617 32.40 18.39 18.11
N PRO A 618 31.35 18.88 17.43
CA PRO A 618 31.49 19.78 16.27
C PRO A 618 32.36 21.04 16.55
N GLU A 619 32.55 21.37 17.83
CA GLU A 619 33.36 22.50 18.31
C GLU A 619 34.88 22.25 18.26
N ASN A 620 35.34 21.02 18.01
CA ASN A 620 36.77 20.68 17.83
C ASN A 620 37.23 20.80 16.37
N ILE A 621 36.84 21.87 15.67
CA ILE A 621 37.56 22.31 14.47
C ILE A 621 38.83 23.03 14.95
N GLY A 622 39.78 22.26 15.47
CA GLY A 622 40.98 22.78 16.13
C GLY A 622 42.19 21.91 15.81
N GLN A 623 43.05 22.42 14.93
CA GLN A 623 44.45 22.03 14.74
C GLN A 623 44.72 20.52 14.67
N PHE A 624 44.29 19.88 13.57
CA PHE A 624 44.83 18.56 13.22
C PHE A 624 46.30 18.69 12.80
N PRO A 625 47.15 17.69 13.08
CA PRO A 625 48.53 17.69 12.62
C PRO A 625 48.54 17.82 11.09
N VAL A 626 48.94 19.00 10.64
CA VAL A 626 49.24 19.30 9.25
C VAL A 626 50.47 18.47 8.88
N VAL A 627 50.29 17.45 8.06
CA VAL A 627 51.43 16.87 7.35
C VAL A 627 51.73 17.78 6.18
N ARG A 628 52.88 18.45 6.30
CA ARG A 628 53.40 19.45 5.38
C ARG A 628 53.60 18.83 3.99
N PRO A 629 53.13 19.49 2.94
CA PRO A 629 53.89 19.59 1.72
C PRO A 629 54.66 20.92 1.72
N GLU A 630 55.91 20.90 1.28
CA GLU A 630 56.48 22.07 0.60
C GLU A 630 55.58 22.30 -0.63
N ALA A 631 54.66 23.26 -0.54
CA ALA A 631 53.64 23.54 -1.54
C ALA A 631 54.22 24.27 -2.75
N THR A 632 55.24 23.68 -3.38
CA THR A 632 55.93 24.24 -4.54
C THR A 632 55.28 23.86 -5.86
N ASP A 633 54.56 22.72 -5.99
CA ASP A 633 54.22 22.16 -7.32
C ASP A 633 52.74 21.87 -7.64
N LEU A 634 51.76 22.53 -7.00
CA LEU A 634 50.50 22.86 -7.74
C LEU A 634 50.73 24.03 -8.72
N ALA A 635 51.96 24.55 -8.77
CA ALA A 635 52.40 25.71 -9.53
C ALA A 635 52.54 25.40 -11.03
N GLY A 636 51.42 25.40 -11.74
CA GLY A 636 51.43 25.73 -13.16
C GLY A 636 51.40 27.23 -13.43
N GLU A 637 50.70 28.02 -12.60
CA GLU A 637 50.57 29.46 -12.78
C GLU A 637 50.29 30.10 -11.40
N GLY A 638 51.09 31.10 -11.01
CA GLY A 638 50.77 31.95 -9.86
C GLY A 638 49.47 32.76 -10.08
N PRO A 639 49.08 33.62 -9.13
CA PRO A 639 47.82 34.39 -9.17
C PRO A 639 47.70 35.41 -10.32
N SER A 640 48.59 35.38 -11.32
CA SER A 640 48.65 36.34 -12.43
C SER A 640 47.64 36.09 -13.56
N GLY A 641 46.47 35.51 -13.27
CA GLY A 641 45.41 35.24 -14.25
C GLY A 641 44.00 35.41 -13.66
N PRO A 642 42.93 35.40 -14.49
CA PRO A 642 41.57 35.49 -13.99
C PRO A 642 41.24 34.32 -13.04
N LEU A 643 40.70 34.63 -11.86
CA LEU A 643 40.34 33.65 -10.83
C LEU A 643 39.33 32.62 -11.36
N ARG A 644 39.81 31.39 -11.59
CA ARG A 644 39.02 30.28 -12.12
C ARG A 644 39.26 29.01 -11.33
N LEU A 645 38.18 28.36 -10.92
CA LEU A 645 38.20 27.04 -10.32
C LEU A 645 38.70 26.02 -11.34
N ARG A 646 39.67 25.21 -10.92
CA ARG A 646 40.27 24.12 -11.68
C ARG A 646 39.81 22.79 -11.10
N ARG A 647 39.54 21.80 -11.93
CA ARG A 647 39.22 20.44 -11.45
C ARG A 647 40.44 19.90 -10.71
N LEU A 648 40.24 19.34 -9.52
CA LEU A 648 41.28 18.67 -8.77
C LEU A 648 41.20 17.16 -9.05
N GLU A 649 42.27 16.58 -9.54
CA GLU A 649 42.43 15.14 -9.57
C GLU A 649 43.03 14.68 -8.25
N ALA A 650 42.26 13.92 -7.48
CA ALA A 650 42.67 13.43 -6.18
C ALA A 650 42.00 12.09 -5.86
N THR A 651 42.69 11.27 -5.07
CA THR A 651 42.11 10.11 -4.39
C THR A 651 41.64 10.56 -3.01
N ARG A 652 40.37 10.33 -2.70
CA ARG A 652 39.82 10.58 -1.37
C ARG A 652 39.81 9.29 -0.56
N VAL A 653 40.36 9.34 0.64
CA VAL A 653 40.42 8.23 1.59
C VAL A 653 39.59 8.59 2.82
N SER A 654 38.54 7.81 3.09
CA SER A 654 37.76 7.92 4.33
C SER A 654 38.03 6.70 5.21
N ALA A 655 38.71 6.88 6.35
CA ALA A 655 39.11 5.78 7.23
C ALA A 655 39.22 6.25 8.69
N THR A 656 39.41 5.34 9.64
CA THR A 656 39.61 5.71 11.05
C THR A 656 40.79 6.67 11.19
N PRO A 657 40.76 7.61 12.17
CA PRO A 657 41.85 8.57 12.32
C PRO A 657 43.22 7.91 12.43
N LYS A 658 43.31 6.80 13.17
CA LYS A 658 44.51 5.98 13.34
C LYS A 658 45.01 5.38 12.02
N ALA A 659 44.11 4.88 11.16
CA ALA A 659 44.49 4.31 9.87
C ALA A 659 44.99 5.40 8.90
N LEU A 660 44.38 6.59 8.94
CA LEU A 660 44.85 7.73 8.17
C LEU A 660 46.20 8.27 8.67
N ASP A 661 46.45 8.28 9.98
CA ASP A 661 47.75 8.66 10.53
C ASP A 661 48.85 7.73 10.02
N ALA A 662 48.60 6.41 10.04
CA ALA A 662 49.53 5.41 9.52
C ALA A 662 49.83 5.58 8.02
N LEU A 663 48.80 5.89 7.21
CA LEU A 663 48.97 6.19 5.78
C LEU A 663 49.88 7.39 5.54
N VAL A 664 49.82 8.38 6.42
CA VAL A 664 50.58 9.62 6.26
C VAL A 664 52.01 9.46 6.79
N GLU A 665 52.23 8.65 7.82
CA GLU A 665 53.56 8.28 8.31
C GLU A 665 54.37 7.48 7.28
N GLN A 666 53.69 6.65 6.47
CA GLN A 666 54.30 5.86 5.40
C GLN A 666 53.56 6.12 4.08
N PRO A 667 53.77 7.29 3.43
CA PRO A 667 52.97 7.72 2.28
C PRO A 667 53.14 6.75 1.10
N PRO A 668 52.09 6.01 0.71
CA PRO A 668 52.13 5.09 -0.44
C PRO A 668 51.96 5.80 -1.80
N TRP A 669 51.84 7.13 -1.82
CA TRP A 669 51.64 7.94 -3.02
C TRP A 669 52.96 8.53 -3.57
N PRO A 670 53.02 8.92 -4.86
CA PRO A 670 54.23 9.43 -5.50
C PRO A 670 54.81 10.68 -4.82
N ALA A 671 56.15 10.84 -4.87
CA ALA A 671 56.82 12.06 -4.43
C ALA A 671 56.31 13.27 -5.23
N GLY A 672 55.77 14.28 -4.53
CA GLY A 672 55.12 15.46 -5.12
C GLY A 672 53.58 15.48 -5.02
N ALA A 673 52.94 14.36 -4.69
CA ALA A 673 51.51 14.33 -4.38
C ALA A 673 51.24 14.99 -3.00
N LEU A 674 50.25 15.88 -2.95
CA LEU A 674 49.84 16.57 -1.74
C LEU A 674 48.78 15.73 -1.01
N ALA A 675 48.94 15.52 0.28
CA ALA A 675 47.93 14.85 1.10
C ALA A 675 47.38 15.83 2.14
N PHE A 676 46.07 16.08 2.09
CA PHE A 676 45.38 17.00 2.98
C PHE A 676 44.43 16.22 3.87
N ARG A 677 44.63 16.30 5.19
CA ARG A 677 43.62 15.85 6.15
C ARG A 677 42.47 16.86 6.09
N THR A 678 41.31 16.43 5.61
CA THR A 678 40.16 17.33 5.41
C THR A 678 39.02 17.09 6.40
N ALA A 679 39.13 16.03 7.22
CA ALA A 679 38.37 15.74 8.44
C ALA A 679 39.19 14.73 9.29
N PRO A 680 38.85 14.49 10.58
CA PRO A 680 39.53 13.47 11.40
C PRO A 680 39.59 12.10 10.70
N ASP A 681 38.54 11.75 9.96
CA ASP A 681 38.36 10.48 9.27
C ASP A 681 38.45 10.62 7.73
N GLU A 682 38.98 11.73 7.21
CA GLU A 682 39.08 11.98 5.76
C GLU A 682 40.43 12.58 5.35
N LEU A 683 41.08 11.94 4.37
CA LEU A 683 42.33 12.36 3.73
C LEU A 683 42.10 12.52 2.22
N LEU A 684 42.61 13.60 1.63
CA LEU A 684 42.56 13.86 0.19
C LEU A 684 43.97 13.89 -0.37
N VAL A 685 44.30 13.00 -1.31
CA VAL A 685 45.63 12.86 -1.91
C VAL A 685 45.59 13.32 -3.36
N THR A 686 46.35 14.34 -3.76
CA THR A 686 46.40 14.91 -5.13
C THR A 686 47.23 14.05 -6.09
N ALA A 687 46.98 12.75 -6.07
CA ALA A 687 47.45 11.80 -7.06
C ALA A 687 46.40 10.70 -7.16
N THR A 688 46.15 10.23 -8.37
CA THR A 688 45.37 9.01 -8.60
C THR A 688 46.25 7.81 -8.28
N ALA A 689 46.12 7.27 -7.08
CA ALA A 689 46.79 6.06 -6.64
C ALA A 689 45.76 4.99 -6.18
N ASP A 690 46.07 3.71 -6.39
CA ASP A 690 45.39 2.61 -5.67
C ASP A 690 45.98 2.60 -4.26
N LEU A 691 45.19 3.07 -3.28
CA LEU A 691 45.63 3.13 -1.88
C LEU A 691 45.02 1.96 -1.13
N GLU A 692 45.83 1.18 -0.44
CA GLU A 692 45.35 0.20 0.55
C GLU A 692 45.41 0.83 1.95
N VAL A 693 44.33 0.71 2.71
CA VAL A 693 44.24 1.28 4.05
C VAL A 693 44.29 0.17 5.09
N ALA A 694 45.48 -0.14 5.58
CA ALA A 694 45.66 -1.15 6.60
C ALA A 694 44.98 -0.75 7.93
N GLY A 695 44.33 -1.71 8.59
CA GLY A 695 43.77 -1.52 9.94
C GLY A 695 42.38 -0.88 10.02
N ASP A 696 41.72 -0.60 8.89
CA ASP A 696 40.30 -0.22 8.85
C ASP A 696 39.55 -0.99 7.75
N PRO A 697 38.75 -2.04 8.09
CA PRO A 697 38.01 -2.84 7.10
C PRO A 697 36.85 -2.05 6.44
N HIS A 698 36.57 -0.84 6.90
CA HIS A 698 35.56 0.06 6.36
C HIS A 698 36.18 1.28 5.66
N ALA A 699 37.48 1.27 5.39
CA ALA A 699 38.11 2.34 4.65
C ALA A 699 37.55 2.43 3.22
N ILE A 700 37.21 3.64 2.79
CA ILE A 700 36.75 3.93 1.43
C ILE A 700 37.85 4.69 0.72
N VAL A 701 38.26 4.19 -0.45
CA VAL A 701 39.23 4.83 -1.34
C VAL A 701 38.53 5.15 -2.65
N GLU A 702 38.16 6.42 -2.82
CA GLU A 702 37.44 6.91 -3.99
C GLU A 702 38.42 7.60 -4.94
N ARG A 703 38.57 6.99 -6.13
CA ARG A 703 39.26 7.58 -7.28
C ARG A 703 38.33 8.54 -8.01
N GLU A 704 38.04 9.70 -7.44
CA GLU A 704 37.23 10.70 -8.15
C GLU A 704 37.62 12.15 -7.83
N THR A 705 37.54 12.95 -8.88
CA THR A 705 37.72 14.41 -8.97
C THR A 705 36.63 15.19 -8.23
N ALA A 706 36.40 14.89 -6.96
CA ALA A 706 35.24 15.37 -6.21
C ALA A 706 35.27 16.88 -5.90
N PHE A 707 36.41 17.54 -6.16
CA PHE A 707 36.60 18.94 -5.84
C PHE A 707 37.13 19.73 -7.04
N SER A 708 36.75 21.00 -7.09
CA SER A 708 37.45 22.01 -7.86
C SER A 708 38.15 22.96 -6.89
N TYR A 709 39.32 23.46 -7.28
CA TYR A 709 40.15 24.29 -6.43
C TYR A 709 40.48 25.65 -7.04
N VAL A 710 40.74 26.63 -6.19
CA VAL A 710 41.31 27.93 -6.57
C VAL A 710 42.23 28.42 -5.45
N TRP A 711 43.34 29.03 -5.83
CA TRP A 711 44.20 29.78 -4.91
C TRP A 711 43.78 31.24 -4.90
N LEU A 712 43.59 31.79 -3.71
CA LEU A 712 43.36 33.21 -3.49
C LEU A 712 44.60 33.79 -2.81
N ASP A 713 45.11 34.93 -3.29
CA ASP A 713 46.05 35.72 -2.50
C ASP A 713 45.35 36.27 -1.24
N GLU A 714 46.15 36.74 -0.27
CA GLU A 714 45.65 37.20 1.02
C GLU A 714 44.58 38.31 0.90
N ALA A 715 44.82 39.32 0.07
CA ALA A 715 43.88 40.43 -0.15
C ALA A 715 42.55 39.96 -0.78
N THR A 716 42.61 39.02 -1.73
CA THR A 716 41.42 38.44 -2.38
C THR A 716 40.65 37.55 -1.42
N ALA A 717 41.36 36.75 -0.62
CA ALA A 717 40.77 35.89 0.39
C ALA A 717 40.03 36.71 1.44
N GLU A 718 40.62 37.80 1.94
CA GLU A 718 39.96 38.75 2.85
C GLU A 718 38.67 39.31 2.24
N ARG A 719 38.75 39.91 1.05
CA ARG A 719 37.59 40.55 0.42
C ARG A 719 36.45 39.57 0.11
N PHE A 720 36.78 38.36 -0.33
CA PHE A 720 35.76 37.36 -0.69
C PHE A 720 35.20 36.65 0.53
N LEU A 721 36.06 36.11 1.39
CA LEU A 721 35.63 35.29 2.51
C LEU A 721 34.94 36.15 3.58
N ASP A 722 35.39 37.38 3.85
CA ASP A 722 34.71 38.23 4.86
C ASP A 722 33.29 38.64 4.45
N ARG A 723 32.96 38.60 3.15
CA ARG A 723 31.62 38.92 2.64
C ARG A 723 30.68 37.72 2.58
N GLU A 724 31.23 36.55 2.28
CA GLU A 724 30.44 35.38 1.90
C GLU A 724 30.50 34.24 2.93
N CYS A 725 31.35 34.37 3.95
CA CYS A 725 31.56 33.37 4.98
C CYS A 725 30.82 33.77 6.26
N GLU A 726 29.98 32.86 6.78
CA GLU A 726 29.19 33.11 8.00
C GLU A 726 29.93 32.77 9.31
N TRP A 727 31.18 32.32 9.20
CA TRP A 727 32.00 31.90 10.34
C TRP A 727 33.35 32.63 10.36
N ARG A 728 33.93 32.75 11.57
CA ARG A 728 35.17 33.52 11.79
C ARG A 728 36.38 32.77 11.24
N ARG A 729 37.18 33.44 10.41
CA ARG A 729 38.45 32.91 9.89
C ARG A 729 39.43 32.60 11.04
N PRO A 730 40.23 31.52 10.94
CA PRO A 730 41.30 31.28 11.90
C PRO A 730 42.31 32.43 11.89
N ASP A 731 42.91 32.78 13.04
CA ASP A 731 43.98 33.77 13.12
C ASP A 731 45.38 33.13 12.91
N ALA A 732 45.52 31.83 13.21
CA ALA A 732 46.77 31.08 13.04
C ALA A 732 46.98 30.59 11.58
N ARG A 733 48.25 30.49 11.15
CA ARG A 733 48.65 29.94 9.84
C ARG A 733 49.80 28.93 10.04
N PRO A 734 49.78 27.75 9.39
CA PRO A 734 48.72 27.23 8.54
C PRO A 734 47.47 26.81 9.33
N ALA A 735 46.30 26.85 8.71
CA ALA A 735 45.05 26.40 9.33
C ALA A 735 44.08 25.79 8.30
N LEU A 736 43.27 24.83 8.74
CA LEU A 736 42.16 24.28 7.97
C LEU A 736 40.84 24.78 8.56
N ALA A 737 39.90 25.14 7.68
CA ALA A 737 38.52 25.39 8.07
C ALA A 737 37.55 24.73 7.08
N GLN A 738 36.33 24.46 7.56
CA GLN A 738 35.24 23.94 6.75
C GLN A 738 33.94 24.65 7.11
N GLY A 739 33.10 24.91 6.12
CA GLY A 739 31.79 25.49 6.34
C GLY A 739 31.18 25.97 5.03
N GLU A 740 30.09 26.72 5.13
CA GLU A 740 29.47 27.31 3.94
C GLU A 740 30.17 28.63 3.58
N VAL A 741 30.53 28.76 2.31
CA VAL A 741 30.98 30.01 1.69
C VAL A 741 30.00 30.31 0.57
N ALA A 742 29.25 31.39 0.73
CA ALA A 742 28.12 31.75 -0.11
C ALA A 742 27.04 30.67 -0.27
N GLY A 743 26.67 30.01 0.84
CA GLY A 743 25.67 28.92 0.84
C GLY A 743 26.12 27.65 0.14
N ILE A 744 27.43 27.51 -0.13
CA ILE A 744 28.03 26.32 -0.74
C ILE A 744 29.03 25.72 0.26
N PRO A 745 28.93 24.42 0.57
CA PRO A 745 29.94 23.75 1.40
C PRO A 745 31.32 23.86 0.75
N ALA A 746 32.31 24.39 1.47
CA ALA A 746 33.68 24.51 1.00
C ALA A 746 34.67 24.11 2.10
N LYS A 747 35.86 23.66 1.68
CA LYS A 747 37.00 23.44 2.57
C LYS A 747 38.09 24.45 2.25
N LEU A 748 38.72 25.02 3.28
CA LEU A 748 39.66 26.12 3.15
C LEU A 748 40.96 25.77 3.85
N TRP A 749 42.07 25.98 3.15
CA TRP A 749 43.41 25.85 3.69
C TRP A 749 44.11 27.19 3.64
N PHE A 750 44.38 27.74 4.82
CA PHE A 750 45.07 29.01 4.99
C PHE A 750 46.55 28.76 5.19
N GLU A 751 47.40 29.39 4.39
CA GLU A 751 48.84 29.42 4.59
C GLU A 751 49.38 30.85 4.47
N ALA A 752 50.68 31.05 4.69
CA ALA A 752 51.26 32.38 4.62
C ALA A 752 51.11 32.98 3.20
N GLY A 753 50.38 34.09 3.09
CA GLY A 753 50.21 34.86 1.85
C GLY A 753 49.17 34.33 0.84
N ARG A 754 48.57 33.15 1.05
CA ARG A 754 47.52 32.61 0.16
C ARG A 754 46.58 31.61 0.86
N THR A 755 45.40 31.42 0.27
CA THR A 755 44.38 30.48 0.75
C THR A 755 43.93 29.57 -0.40
N LEU A 756 43.96 28.26 -0.18
CA LEU A 756 43.39 27.28 -1.10
C LEU A 756 41.93 27.03 -0.72
N VAL A 757 41.05 27.16 -1.71
CA VAL A 757 39.62 26.88 -1.60
C VAL A 757 39.32 25.59 -2.35
N LEU A 758 38.64 24.63 -1.71
CA LEU A 758 38.14 23.41 -2.31
C LEU A 758 36.61 23.41 -2.29
N ALA A 759 35.99 23.49 -3.47
CA ALA A 759 34.54 23.43 -3.64
C ALA A 759 34.14 22.07 -4.25
N PRO A 760 33.08 21.40 -3.76
CA PRO A 760 32.63 20.14 -4.33
C PRO A 760 32.20 20.30 -5.79
N ALA A 761 32.52 19.31 -6.62
CA ALA A 761 32.29 19.34 -8.07
C ALA A 761 30.84 19.69 -8.48
N PRO A 762 29.77 19.18 -7.83
CA PRO A 762 28.39 19.56 -8.16
C PRO A 762 28.10 21.06 -8.01
N PHE A 763 28.83 21.75 -7.13
CA PHE A 763 28.65 23.17 -6.83
C PHE A 763 29.70 24.08 -7.48
N ALA A 764 30.71 23.53 -8.17
CA ALA A 764 31.84 24.29 -8.70
C ALA A 764 31.41 25.45 -9.62
N ALA A 765 30.41 25.23 -10.49
CA ALA A 765 29.89 26.27 -11.38
C ALA A 765 29.14 27.38 -10.62
N ALA A 766 28.39 27.03 -9.58
CA ALA A 766 27.71 27.99 -8.73
C ALA A 766 28.71 28.81 -7.91
N PHE A 767 29.73 28.15 -7.36
CA PHE A 767 30.81 28.78 -6.61
C PHE A 767 31.60 29.75 -7.50
N GLN A 768 31.96 29.35 -8.71
CA GLN A 768 32.66 30.21 -9.68
C GLN A 768 31.88 31.50 -9.99
N ARG A 769 30.56 31.39 -10.24
CA ARG A 769 29.72 32.57 -10.51
C ARG A 769 29.68 33.52 -9.32
N ARG A 770 29.69 32.97 -8.10
CA ARG A 770 29.66 33.77 -6.88
C ARG A 770 30.99 34.43 -6.58
N LEU A 771 32.10 33.71 -6.74
CA LEU A 771 33.46 34.23 -6.59
C LEU A 771 33.67 35.45 -7.50
N THR A 772 33.35 35.33 -8.79
CA THR A 772 33.49 36.45 -9.73
C THR A 772 32.50 37.59 -9.42
N GLY A 773 31.25 37.26 -9.13
CA GLY A 773 30.21 38.26 -8.85
C GLY A 773 30.42 39.05 -7.54
N SER A 774 31.00 38.42 -6.51
CA SER A 774 31.28 39.08 -5.22
C SER A 774 32.51 40.00 -5.31
N LEU A 775 33.55 39.58 -6.04
CA LEU A 775 34.76 40.36 -6.27
C LEU A 775 34.55 41.54 -7.25
N ALA A 776 33.55 41.48 -8.12
CA ALA A 776 33.18 42.59 -9.02
C ALA A 776 32.40 43.73 -8.34
N LYS A 777 31.90 43.52 -7.10
CA LYS A 777 31.19 44.55 -6.35
C LYS A 777 32.19 45.50 -5.69
N PRO A 778 32.02 46.83 -5.82
CA PRO A 778 32.91 47.80 -5.17
C PRO A 778 32.98 47.56 -3.66
N ASP A 779 34.11 47.92 -3.06
CA ASP A 779 34.25 47.88 -1.60
C ASP A 779 33.21 48.80 -0.97
N LYS A 780 32.29 48.20 -0.19
CA LYS A 780 31.44 48.99 0.68
C LYS A 780 32.38 49.70 1.64
N ALA A 781 32.42 51.03 1.59
CA ALA A 781 33.01 51.81 2.65
C ALA A 781 32.33 51.39 3.96
N THR A 782 33.09 50.74 4.83
CA THR A 782 32.64 50.28 6.15
C THR A 782 32.27 51.51 6.99
N PRO A 783 31.12 51.56 7.66
CA PRO A 783 31.00 52.38 8.86
C PRO A 783 31.78 51.78 10.02
#